data_AF-A0A1G4QLX8-F1
#
_entry.id   AF-A0A1G4QLX8-F1
#
_cell.length_a   1.000
_cell.length_b   1.000
_cell.length_c   1.000
_cell.angle_alpha   90.00
_cell.angle_beta   90.00
_cell.angle_gamma   90.00
#
_symmetry.space_group_name_H-M   'P 1'
#
loop_
_entity.id
_entity.type
_entity.pdbx_description
1 polymer ?
#
loop_
_entity_poly.entity_id
_entity_poly.type
_entity_poly.pdbx_seq_one_letter_code
_entity_poly.pdbx_strand_id
1 'polypeptide(L)'
;MSSVSGATTTITWQWGTATVLAFDPATDVLDFGWFSSTNFTISEVGGDVVISIPSNNQTYRLEGVKLADLTLDNITARDASALMAWQTALEAAGSGDGTDDGGDPSDAGGDGDSDGEGDTGGEPDAGYAAAWSASDIYTGGDRVSIGNLVYQAGWWTQGEDPSAGSSVWTLVGYMDTTPVVPDAPEDLYAAGTSATTTVLVWDAAEVNGVGTVSAYQIYQDGVLIATTSSTYYKVTGLEPSTAYAFTIVAVDEAGASQASDVLSVSTAAEGTGGGDKTFSPYIDMSLSSSQNLVEIVDAARLSAVTLAFVLSSGTDTLGWGGTGTIAADTLPNGTSILSQIETLQARGVEVTISLGGANGREGALTFSSAEALAAAYQEIIDRYHVTRLDFDIEGSAIANDAANAMRNEALALLQAANPELEISFTLPVLTDGLTQDGIDLLTAAMAAGVEIANVNIMAMDYGEYYDTGDMGNDAISAALATLAQMEAIGLDSPIVITVMIGINDVTSEVFTLEDAEQLVAFAQANDKVAGISMWSLSRDNGSATGYVSPTGSGIVQDSYAFAEILKTVTDSADSGSSDGDGDTDGGDTDTGNGDGDTDTDDGDTDEGDTDTGDGDGDGDTDTGNGDDGDGASTTTAITWAWGTDTVLPFEPSTDTLDFGWMSAQSFSVSEVDGSVVIDIAGNNQTYTLDGVTLADMSIDDIAAKDASALAEWQALLDAADDAAAESVSVANVLHASDGLA
;
A
#
# COMPACT_ATOMS: atom_id res chain seq x y z
N MET A 1 -59.61 -3.43 3.41
CA MET A 1 -58.92 -3.58 4.71
C MET A 1 -57.67 -2.74 4.60
N SER A 2 -57.61 -1.64 5.33
CA SER A 2 -56.46 -0.72 5.31
C SER A 2 -55.33 -1.38 6.09
N SER A 3 -54.20 -1.68 5.43
CA SER A 3 -52.97 -2.03 6.13
C SER A 3 -52.53 -0.80 6.94
N VAL A 4 -52.55 -0.90 8.26
CA VAL A 4 -51.88 0.07 9.11
C VAL A 4 -50.39 -0.27 9.00
N SER A 5 -49.57 0.57 8.37
CA SER A 5 -48.12 0.36 8.36
C SER A 5 -47.59 0.80 9.72
N GLY A 6 -47.01 -0.12 10.49
CA GLY A 6 -46.26 0.24 11.70
C GLY A 6 -44.95 0.95 11.37
N ALA A 7 -44.30 1.47 12.40
CA ALA A 7 -43.00 2.11 12.28
C ALA A 7 -41.90 1.06 12.09
N THR A 8 -40.95 1.34 11.20
CA THR A 8 -39.71 0.56 11.10
C THR A 8 -38.59 1.34 11.78
N THR A 9 -37.98 0.76 12.80
CA THR A 9 -36.79 1.31 13.45
C THR A 9 -35.57 0.56 12.94
N THR A 10 -34.73 1.26 12.18
CA THR A 10 -33.46 0.72 11.71
C THR A 10 -32.42 0.80 12.83
N ILE A 11 -31.84 -0.35 13.16
CA ILE A 11 -30.70 -0.47 14.06
C ILE A 11 -29.45 -0.10 13.27
N THR A 12 -28.77 0.96 13.70
CA THR A 12 -27.56 1.48 13.05
C THR A 12 -26.43 1.59 14.05
N TRP A 13 -25.19 1.56 13.58
CA TRP A 13 -24.02 1.80 14.42
C TRP A 13 -24.03 3.23 14.95
N GLN A 14 -24.30 3.39 16.24
CA GLN A 14 -24.27 4.68 16.93
C GLN A 14 -23.59 4.54 18.28
N TRP A 15 -22.32 4.93 18.33
CA TRP A 15 -21.45 4.77 19.50
C TRP A 15 -22.05 5.40 20.76
N GLY A 16 -22.10 4.64 21.85
CA GLY A 16 -22.46 5.11 23.19
C GLY A 16 -23.92 5.54 23.36
N THR A 17 -24.82 5.17 22.46
CA THR A 17 -26.22 5.63 22.51
C THR A 17 -27.13 4.67 23.28
N ALA A 18 -27.92 5.19 24.21
CA ALA A 18 -29.01 4.45 24.86
C ALA A 18 -30.35 5.01 24.37
N THR A 19 -31.05 4.22 23.55
CA THR A 19 -32.28 4.64 22.89
C THR A 19 -33.48 3.94 23.51
N VAL A 20 -34.43 4.71 24.05
CA VAL A 20 -35.72 4.17 24.49
C VAL A 20 -36.70 4.29 23.33
N LEU A 21 -37.27 3.16 22.91
CA LEU A 21 -38.23 3.06 21.83
C LEU A 21 -39.63 2.81 22.41
N ALA A 22 -40.57 3.67 22.03
CA ALA A 22 -41.99 3.33 22.14
C ALA A 22 -42.33 2.43 20.95
N PHE A 23 -42.40 1.12 21.20
CA PHE A 23 -42.57 0.09 20.18
C PHE A 23 -43.96 -0.56 20.32
N ASP A 24 -44.74 -0.60 19.23
CA ASP A 24 -46.02 -1.32 19.19
C ASP A 24 -45.82 -2.75 18.65
N PRO A 25 -45.88 -3.80 19.50
CA PRO A 25 -45.63 -5.18 19.06
C PRO A 25 -46.61 -5.68 17.99
N ALA A 26 -47.77 -5.04 17.84
CA ALA A 26 -48.77 -5.46 16.86
C ALA A 26 -48.43 -5.03 15.42
N THR A 27 -47.60 -4.01 15.25
CA THR A 27 -47.36 -3.41 13.91
C THR A 27 -45.92 -3.03 13.61
N ASP A 28 -45.09 -2.76 14.62
CA ASP A 28 -43.76 -2.19 14.43
C ASP A 28 -42.70 -3.27 14.14
N VAL A 29 -41.63 -2.83 13.47
CA VAL A 29 -40.54 -3.70 13.00
C VAL A 29 -39.18 -3.11 13.38
N LEU A 30 -38.29 -3.95 13.90
CA LEU A 30 -36.87 -3.66 14.06
C LEU A 30 -36.10 -4.18 12.85
N ASP A 31 -35.40 -3.28 12.15
CA ASP A 31 -34.57 -3.63 10.99
C ASP A 31 -33.09 -3.64 11.38
N PHE A 32 -32.52 -4.83 11.47
CA PHE A 32 -31.13 -5.07 11.82
C PHE A 32 -30.18 -4.97 10.63
N GLY A 33 -30.65 -4.71 9.40
CA GLY A 33 -29.76 -4.56 8.24
C GLY A 33 -28.77 -5.72 8.12
N TRP A 34 -27.47 -5.43 8.22
CA TRP A 34 -26.37 -6.43 8.14
C TRP A 34 -25.80 -6.86 9.50
N PHE A 35 -26.41 -6.51 10.62
CA PHE A 35 -25.98 -7.01 11.93
C PHE A 35 -26.09 -8.54 12.00
N SER A 36 -25.05 -9.18 12.54
CA SER A 36 -25.01 -10.63 12.82
C SER A 36 -25.25 -10.92 14.30
N SER A 37 -25.44 -12.18 14.66
CA SER A 37 -25.72 -12.59 16.05
C SER A 37 -24.59 -12.29 17.05
N THR A 38 -23.37 -12.02 16.59
CA THR A 38 -22.23 -11.66 17.47
C THR A 38 -22.17 -10.17 17.77
N ASN A 39 -22.91 -9.35 17.02
CA ASN A 39 -22.88 -7.90 17.19
C ASN A 39 -23.80 -7.43 18.32
N PHE A 40 -24.79 -8.22 18.73
CA PHE A 40 -25.77 -7.81 19.72
C PHE A 40 -26.20 -8.93 20.68
N THR A 41 -26.78 -8.54 21.82
CA THR A 41 -27.44 -9.43 22.78
C THR A 41 -28.88 -8.99 23.01
N ILE A 42 -29.75 -9.93 23.40
CA ILE A 42 -31.16 -9.70 23.69
C ILE A 42 -31.43 -10.13 25.13
N SER A 43 -32.07 -9.28 25.92
CA SER A 43 -32.49 -9.58 27.29
C SER A 43 -33.84 -8.94 27.61
N GLU A 44 -34.51 -9.42 28.66
CA GLU A 44 -35.70 -8.76 29.23
C GLU A 44 -35.32 -8.23 30.62
N VAL A 45 -35.42 -6.91 30.81
CA VAL A 45 -35.03 -6.23 32.05
C VAL A 45 -36.18 -5.36 32.53
N GLY A 46 -36.71 -5.62 33.72
CA GLY A 46 -37.80 -4.82 34.30
C GLY A 46 -39.13 -4.88 33.53
N GLY A 47 -39.30 -5.86 32.64
CA GLY A 47 -40.47 -5.98 31.74
C GLY A 47 -40.31 -5.30 30.38
N ASP A 48 -39.11 -4.79 30.08
CA ASP A 48 -38.74 -4.20 28.79
C ASP A 48 -37.74 -5.11 28.06
N VAL A 49 -37.88 -5.27 26.74
CA VAL A 49 -36.86 -5.91 25.90
C VAL A 49 -35.70 -4.93 25.71
N VAL A 50 -34.48 -5.40 25.98
CA VAL A 50 -33.24 -4.65 25.79
C VAL A 50 -32.37 -5.36 24.76
N ILE A 51 -31.98 -4.61 23.74
CA ILE A 51 -31.01 -5.01 22.71
C ILE A 51 -29.73 -4.24 22.98
N SER A 52 -28.64 -4.95 23.25
CA SER A 52 -27.33 -4.32 23.49
C SER A 52 -26.40 -4.64 22.33
N ILE A 53 -25.63 -3.67 21.88
CA ILE A 53 -24.55 -3.82 20.90
C ILE A 53 -23.25 -3.55 21.67
N PRO A 54 -22.58 -4.59 22.19
CA PRO A 54 -21.51 -4.41 23.18
C PRO A 54 -20.28 -3.70 22.62
N SER A 55 -19.96 -3.95 21.35
CA SER A 55 -18.74 -3.44 20.71
C SER A 55 -18.68 -1.91 20.55
N ASN A 56 -19.80 -1.21 20.73
CA ASN A 56 -19.86 0.24 20.69
C ASN A 56 -20.72 0.84 21.82
N ASN A 57 -20.95 0.09 22.90
CA ASN A 57 -21.72 0.51 24.08
C ASN A 57 -23.11 1.12 23.76
N GLN A 58 -23.82 0.52 22.79
CA GLN A 58 -25.12 1.00 22.33
C GLN A 58 -26.24 0.10 22.84
N THR A 59 -27.39 0.68 23.19
CA THR A 59 -28.58 -0.06 23.61
C THR A 59 -29.86 0.49 23.02
N TYR A 60 -30.81 -0.41 22.78
CA TYR A 60 -32.22 -0.09 22.49
C TYR A 60 -33.10 -0.76 23.54
N ARG A 61 -33.95 0.02 24.21
CA ARG A 61 -34.94 -0.49 25.16
C ARG A 61 -36.34 -0.30 24.60
N LEU A 62 -37.09 -1.38 24.43
CA LEU A 62 -38.50 -1.35 24.03
C LEU A 62 -39.34 -1.17 25.30
N GLU A 63 -39.73 0.06 25.59
CA GLU A 63 -40.39 0.40 26.84
C GLU A 63 -41.78 -0.26 26.94
N GLY A 64 -41.99 -1.05 27.99
CA GLY A 64 -43.23 -1.76 28.27
C GLY A 64 -43.51 -2.98 27.39
N VAL A 65 -42.54 -3.43 26.59
CA VAL A 65 -42.67 -4.58 25.69
C VAL A 65 -41.83 -5.74 26.23
N LYS A 66 -42.44 -6.92 26.37
CA LYS A 66 -41.75 -8.16 26.78
C LYS A 66 -41.37 -9.02 25.59
N LEU A 67 -40.45 -9.96 25.78
CA LEU A 67 -40.12 -10.95 24.74
C LEU A 67 -41.35 -11.78 24.35
N ALA A 68 -42.24 -12.06 25.31
CA ALA A 68 -43.49 -12.77 25.08
C ALA A 68 -44.52 -11.99 24.23
N ASP A 69 -44.35 -10.67 24.10
CA ASP A 69 -45.22 -9.81 23.29
C ASP A 69 -44.76 -9.73 21.82
N LEU A 70 -43.54 -10.19 21.53
CA LEU A 70 -42.91 -10.13 20.20
C LEU A 70 -43.03 -11.45 19.44
N THR A 71 -42.96 -11.33 18.11
CA THR A 71 -42.87 -12.46 17.19
C THR A 71 -41.75 -12.21 16.18
N LEU A 72 -41.36 -13.24 15.41
CA LEU A 72 -40.34 -13.07 14.38
C LEU A 72 -40.78 -12.10 13.27
N ASP A 73 -42.09 -11.86 13.10
CA ASP A 73 -42.62 -10.86 12.15
C ASP A 73 -42.24 -9.41 12.54
N ASN A 74 -41.85 -9.18 13.80
CA ASN A 74 -41.34 -7.89 14.27
C ASN A 74 -39.87 -7.64 13.89
N ILE A 75 -39.16 -8.62 13.31
CA ILE A 75 -37.72 -8.55 13.07
C ILE A 75 -37.40 -8.76 11.59
N THR A 76 -36.63 -7.83 11.01
CA THR A 76 -36.02 -8.03 9.69
C THR A 76 -34.51 -7.91 9.77
N ALA A 77 -33.79 -8.81 9.09
CA ALA A 77 -32.33 -8.74 8.94
C ALA A 77 -31.93 -9.35 7.59
N ARG A 78 -30.82 -8.87 7.03
CA ARG A 78 -30.18 -9.45 5.83
C ARG A 78 -29.28 -10.63 6.19
N ASP A 79 -28.77 -10.66 7.42
CA ASP A 79 -27.99 -11.77 7.94
C ASP A 79 -28.90 -12.79 8.66
N ALA A 80 -28.79 -14.06 8.27
CA ALA A 80 -29.64 -15.13 8.81
C ALA A 80 -29.34 -15.45 10.28
N SER A 81 -28.12 -15.20 10.77
CA SER A 81 -27.73 -15.47 12.16
C SER A 81 -28.47 -14.57 13.15
N ALA A 82 -28.74 -13.31 12.78
CA ALA A 82 -29.51 -12.39 13.61
C ALA A 82 -30.95 -12.87 13.79
N LEU A 83 -31.59 -13.38 12.73
CA LEU A 83 -32.93 -13.97 12.82
C LEU A 83 -32.95 -15.22 13.72
N MET A 84 -31.91 -16.06 13.66
CA MET A 84 -31.78 -17.23 14.54
C MET A 84 -31.59 -16.85 16.02
N ALA A 85 -30.83 -15.79 16.31
CA ALA A 85 -30.66 -15.28 17.67
C ALA A 85 -31.98 -14.79 18.26
N TRP A 86 -32.77 -14.05 17.48
CA TRP A 86 -34.12 -13.61 17.86
C TRP A 86 -35.07 -14.79 18.04
N GLN A 87 -35.07 -15.76 17.12
CA GLN A 87 -35.88 -16.96 17.26
C GLN A 87 -35.57 -17.70 18.57
N THR A 88 -34.30 -17.85 18.92
CA THR A 88 -33.86 -18.51 20.16
C THR A 88 -34.36 -17.76 21.40
N ALA A 89 -34.25 -16.43 21.41
CA ALA A 89 -34.70 -15.60 22.53
C ALA A 89 -36.23 -15.67 22.73
N LEU A 90 -37.01 -15.66 21.65
CA LEU A 90 -38.47 -15.77 21.70
C LEU A 90 -38.94 -17.17 22.16
N GLU A 91 -38.26 -18.23 21.70
CA GLU A 91 -38.56 -19.60 22.11
C GLU A 91 -38.27 -19.84 23.61
N ALA A 92 -37.19 -19.26 24.14
CA ALA A 92 -36.86 -19.34 25.56
C ALA A 92 -37.94 -18.68 26.43
N ALA A 93 -38.46 -17.52 26.03
CA ALA A 93 -39.50 -16.80 26.75
C ALA A 93 -40.86 -17.53 26.75
N GLY A 94 -41.19 -18.29 25.70
CA GLY A 94 -42.44 -19.05 25.59
C GLY A 94 -42.53 -20.30 26.48
N SER A 95 -41.44 -20.70 27.14
CA SER A 95 -41.34 -21.97 27.89
C SER A 95 -41.69 -21.90 29.38
N GLY A 96 -41.95 -20.71 29.94
CA GLY A 96 -42.22 -20.50 31.37
C GLY A 96 -43.70 -20.46 31.75
N ASP A 97 -44.32 -21.61 32.00
CA ASP A 97 -45.59 -21.73 32.75
C ASP A 97 -45.47 -22.74 33.91
N GLY A 98 -45.77 -22.27 35.13
CA GLY A 98 -46.24 -23.08 36.26
C GLY A 98 -45.22 -23.47 37.35
N THR A 99 -45.23 -22.83 38.52
CA THR A 99 -46.12 -23.16 39.67
C THR A 99 -45.70 -22.43 40.95
N ASP A 100 -46.73 -21.95 41.62
CA ASP A 100 -46.85 -21.36 42.95
C ASP A 100 -46.62 -22.40 44.05
N ASP A 101 -45.85 -22.09 45.11
CA ASP A 101 -46.28 -22.38 46.48
C ASP A 101 -45.47 -21.57 47.51
N GLY A 102 -46.20 -20.92 48.41
CA GLY A 102 -45.67 -20.04 49.44
C GLY A 102 -45.18 -20.78 50.71
N GLY A 103 -44.44 -20.04 51.53
CA GLY A 103 -44.05 -20.49 52.87
C GLY A 103 -43.14 -19.53 53.63
N ASP A 104 -43.73 -18.55 54.30
CA ASP A 104 -43.25 -17.98 55.58
C ASP A 104 -44.01 -18.76 56.71
N PRO A 105 -43.57 -18.92 57.99
CA PRO A 105 -42.67 -18.04 58.76
C PRO A 105 -41.77 -18.67 59.86
N SER A 106 -41.12 -17.77 60.62
CA SER A 106 -40.62 -17.89 62.01
C SER A 106 -39.14 -18.32 62.18
N ASP A 107 -38.32 -17.85 63.14
CA ASP A 107 -38.52 -17.16 64.41
C ASP A 107 -37.17 -16.62 64.95
N ALA A 108 -37.22 -15.61 65.82
CA ALA A 108 -36.30 -15.18 66.89
C ALA A 108 -34.80 -14.96 66.58
N GLY A 109 -34.15 -13.83 66.91
CA GLY A 109 -34.34 -12.89 68.00
C GLY A 109 -33.04 -12.79 68.82
N GLY A 110 -32.54 -11.58 69.10
CA GLY A 110 -31.39 -11.39 70.02
C GLY A 110 -30.67 -10.05 69.90
N ASP A 111 -31.08 -9.09 70.74
CA ASP A 111 -30.59 -7.72 70.90
C ASP A 111 -29.10 -7.57 71.28
N GLY A 112 -28.53 -6.40 70.95
CA GLY A 112 -27.26 -5.90 71.49
C GLY A 112 -26.83 -4.53 70.94
N ASP A 113 -27.52 -3.47 71.38
CA ASP A 113 -27.22 -2.03 71.23
C ASP A 113 -25.72 -1.65 71.37
N SER A 114 -25.20 -0.77 70.50
CA SER A 114 -24.81 0.61 70.87
C SER A 114 -24.14 1.39 69.72
N ASP A 115 -24.71 2.56 69.44
CA ASP A 115 -24.12 3.81 68.91
C ASP A 115 -23.59 3.79 67.45
N GLY A 116 -24.11 4.53 66.46
CA GLY A 116 -24.98 5.70 66.45
C GLY A 116 -24.35 6.80 65.58
N GLU A 117 -24.55 6.75 64.26
CA GLU A 117 -24.61 7.93 63.38
C GLU A 117 -25.35 7.53 62.10
N GLY A 118 -26.42 8.26 61.78
CA GLY A 118 -27.31 7.95 60.67
C GLY A 118 -26.69 8.34 59.34
N ASP A 119 -26.60 7.36 58.43
CA ASP A 119 -26.42 7.59 57.01
C ASP A 119 -27.76 7.44 56.28
N THR A 120 -28.08 8.44 55.48
CA THR A 120 -29.28 8.54 54.67
C THR A 120 -29.13 7.67 53.43
N GLY A 121 -29.57 6.42 53.49
CA GLY A 121 -30.04 5.62 52.34
C GLY A 121 -29.31 5.82 51.01
N GLY A 122 -27.98 5.72 50.98
CA GLY A 122 -27.23 5.53 49.73
C GLY A 122 -27.40 4.09 49.27
N GLU A 123 -27.69 3.89 47.98
CA GLU A 123 -27.52 2.57 47.37
C GLU A 123 -26.06 2.11 47.56
N PRO A 124 -25.80 0.82 47.78
CA PRO A 124 -24.43 0.32 47.92
C PRO A 124 -23.65 0.57 46.62
N ASP A 125 -22.71 1.52 46.67
CA ASP A 125 -21.71 1.77 45.63
C ASP A 125 -20.51 0.84 45.84
N ALA A 126 -20.28 -0.06 44.88
CA ALA A 126 -19.27 -1.10 44.99
C ALA A 126 -17.92 -0.73 44.33
N GLY A 127 -17.80 0.49 43.77
CA GLY A 127 -16.67 0.84 42.90
C GLY A 127 -16.62 0.03 41.60
N TYR A 128 -15.65 0.32 40.73
CA TYR A 128 -15.50 -0.37 39.45
C TYR A 128 -15.13 -1.87 39.62
N ALA A 129 -15.63 -2.70 38.70
CA ALA A 129 -15.42 -4.14 38.61
C ALA A 129 -15.47 -4.59 37.14
N ALA A 130 -14.40 -5.20 36.64
CA ALA A 130 -14.33 -5.64 35.24
C ALA A 130 -15.48 -6.59 34.88
N ALA A 131 -15.90 -6.60 33.60
CA ALA A 131 -16.95 -7.51 33.14
C ALA A 131 -16.58 -8.97 33.41
N TRP A 132 -17.54 -9.74 33.94
CA TRP A 132 -17.32 -11.16 34.19
C TRP A 132 -17.08 -11.91 32.88
N SER A 133 -16.09 -12.79 32.90
CA SER A 133 -15.72 -13.68 31.81
C SER A 133 -15.75 -15.13 32.27
N ALA A 134 -16.35 -16.00 31.48
CA ALA A 134 -16.42 -17.42 31.77
C ALA A 134 -15.04 -18.12 31.71
N SER A 135 -14.06 -17.54 31.00
CA SER A 135 -12.71 -18.12 30.87
C SER A 135 -11.80 -17.78 32.05
N ASP A 136 -12.11 -16.74 32.81
CA ASP A 136 -11.18 -16.16 33.77
C ASP A 136 -11.28 -16.85 35.12
N ILE A 137 -10.15 -16.84 35.84
CA ILE A 137 -10.06 -17.42 37.17
C ILE A 137 -10.22 -16.30 38.19
N TYR A 138 -11.20 -16.45 39.06
CA TYR A 138 -11.46 -15.53 40.17
C TYR A 138 -11.18 -16.23 41.50
N THR A 139 -10.77 -15.46 42.49
CA THR A 139 -10.46 -15.88 43.85
C THR A 139 -11.27 -15.08 44.86
N GLY A 140 -11.31 -15.54 46.12
CA GLY A 140 -12.13 -14.90 47.15
C GLY A 140 -11.76 -13.43 47.34
N GLY A 141 -12.72 -12.53 47.11
CA GLY A 141 -12.55 -11.08 47.17
C GLY A 141 -12.62 -10.39 45.80
N ASP A 142 -12.40 -11.12 44.70
CA ASP A 142 -12.42 -10.55 43.35
C ASP A 142 -13.83 -10.06 42.99
N ARG A 143 -13.90 -8.93 42.28
CA ARG A 143 -15.16 -8.31 41.88
C ARG A 143 -15.30 -8.32 40.37
N VAL A 144 -16.50 -8.62 39.90
CA VAL A 144 -16.86 -8.64 38.48
C VAL A 144 -18.21 -7.97 38.25
N SER A 145 -18.48 -7.50 37.05
CA SER A 145 -19.76 -6.94 36.66
C SER A 145 -20.54 -7.81 35.67
N ILE A 146 -21.86 -7.85 35.83
CA ILE A 146 -22.82 -8.31 34.83
C ILE A 146 -23.80 -7.15 34.61
N GLY A 147 -23.71 -6.48 33.46
CA GLY A 147 -24.40 -5.20 33.26
C GLY A 147 -23.92 -4.17 34.29
N ASN A 148 -24.85 -3.57 35.05
CA ASN A 148 -24.53 -2.63 36.12
C ASN A 148 -24.38 -3.27 37.51
N LEU A 149 -24.51 -4.59 37.63
CA LEU A 149 -24.48 -5.31 38.91
C LEU A 149 -23.07 -5.81 39.20
N VAL A 150 -22.53 -5.48 40.37
CA VAL A 150 -21.19 -5.93 40.82
C VAL A 150 -21.33 -7.11 41.77
N TYR A 151 -20.63 -8.20 41.45
CA TYR A 151 -20.58 -9.41 42.24
C TYR A 151 -19.16 -9.62 42.78
N GLN A 152 -19.06 -10.08 44.02
CA GLN A 152 -17.81 -10.46 44.64
C GLN A 152 -17.74 -11.98 44.81
N ALA A 153 -16.63 -12.58 44.37
CA ALA A 153 -16.36 -14.00 44.57
C ALA A 153 -16.08 -14.28 46.06
N GLY A 154 -16.72 -15.32 46.61
CA GLY A 154 -16.48 -15.80 47.97
C GLY A 154 -15.24 -16.69 48.07
N TRP A 155 -14.89 -17.39 46.98
CA TRP A 155 -13.75 -18.30 46.88
C TRP A 155 -13.39 -18.53 45.40
N TRP A 156 -12.42 -19.42 45.14
CA TRP A 156 -11.95 -19.73 43.78
C TRP A 156 -13.09 -20.18 42.86
N THR A 157 -13.21 -19.59 41.66
CA THR A 157 -14.16 -19.99 40.62
C THR A 157 -13.65 -19.69 39.21
N GLN A 158 -14.14 -20.44 38.22
CA GLN A 158 -13.93 -20.24 36.79
C GLN A 158 -15.19 -20.73 36.06
N GLY A 159 -15.76 -19.90 35.19
CA GLY A 159 -16.92 -20.26 34.37
C GLY A 159 -18.28 -20.30 35.07
N GLU A 160 -18.37 -20.12 36.39
CA GLU A 160 -19.66 -19.99 37.08
C GLU A 160 -20.21 -18.56 36.93
N ASP A 161 -21.37 -18.42 36.29
CA ASP A 161 -22.01 -17.13 36.01
C ASP A 161 -22.57 -16.47 37.29
N PRO A 162 -22.17 -15.23 37.63
CA PRO A 162 -22.69 -14.49 38.79
C PRO A 162 -24.20 -14.27 38.77
N SER A 163 -24.78 -14.12 37.58
CA SER A 163 -26.21 -13.86 37.39
C SER A 163 -27.08 -15.12 37.44
N ALA A 164 -26.48 -16.31 37.36
CA ALA A 164 -27.19 -17.59 37.39
C ALA A 164 -27.53 -18.09 38.82
N GLY A 165 -27.34 -17.26 39.85
CA GLY A 165 -27.66 -17.60 41.24
C GLY A 165 -26.66 -18.57 41.88
N SER A 166 -25.41 -18.60 41.42
CA SER A 166 -24.34 -19.41 42.02
C SER A 166 -23.99 -18.94 43.43
N SER A 167 -23.75 -19.89 44.35
CA SER A 167 -23.38 -19.58 45.73
C SER A 167 -21.98 -18.97 45.88
N VAL A 168 -21.14 -19.02 44.83
CA VAL A 168 -19.79 -18.43 44.87
C VAL A 168 -19.81 -16.91 44.72
N TRP A 169 -20.86 -16.33 44.12
CA TRP A 169 -20.95 -14.90 43.84
C TRP A 169 -21.92 -14.23 44.80
N THR A 170 -21.52 -13.11 45.38
CA THR A 170 -22.38 -12.26 46.20
C THR A 170 -22.55 -10.93 45.51
N LEU A 171 -23.80 -10.50 45.24
CA LEU A 171 -24.06 -9.14 44.77
C LEU A 171 -23.64 -8.15 45.86
N VAL A 172 -22.71 -7.25 45.52
CA VAL A 172 -22.13 -6.28 46.46
C VAL A 172 -22.53 -4.83 46.15
N GLY A 173 -23.15 -4.57 45.00
CA GLY A 173 -23.69 -3.26 44.68
C GLY A 173 -23.88 -3.04 43.18
N TYR A 174 -23.98 -1.76 42.82
CA TYR A 174 -24.06 -1.32 41.42
C TYR A 174 -22.75 -0.62 41.02
N MET A 175 -22.41 -0.67 39.73
CA MET A 175 -21.23 0.01 39.20
C MET A 175 -21.34 1.53 39.35
N ASP A 176 -20.27 2.18 39.83
CA ASP A 176 -20.09 3.61 39.66
C ASP A 176 -19.87 3.91 38.17
N THR A 177 -20.82 4.65 37.57
CA THR A 177 -20.77 5.02 36.16
C THR A 177 -20.12 6.37 35.91
N THR A 178 -19.51 6.97 36.93
CA THR A 178 -18.80 8.24 36.80
C THR A 178 -17.53 8.00 35.99
N PRO A 179 -17.34 8.71 34.86
CA PRO A 179 -16.11 8.57 34.10
C PRO A 179 -14.88 8.94 34.92
N VAL A 180 -13.82 8.14 34.84
CA VAL A 180 -12.53 8.39 35.50
C VAL A 180 -11.48 8.64 34.43
N VAL A 181 -10.57 9.58 34.68
CA VAL A 181 -9.46 9.84 33.76
C VAL A 181 -8.60 8.60 33.58
N PRO A 182 -7.92 8.44 32.43
CA PRO A 182 -7.04 7.30 32.20
C PRO A 182 -5.81 7.36 33.10
N ASP A 183 -5.11 6.25 33.21
CA ASP A 183 -3.75 6.25 33.78
C ASP A 183 -2.78 6.99 32.86
N ALA A 184 -1.60 7.33 33.40
CA ALA A 184 -0.55 7.93 32.59
C ALA A 184 -0.11 6.94 31.50
N PRO A 185 0.12 7.39 30.25
CA PRO A 185 0.74 6.55 29.24
C PRO A 185 2.09 6.01 29.72
N GLU A 186 2.33 4.71 29.51
CA GLU A 186 3.55 4.01 29.90
C GLU A 186 4.41 3.69 28.67
N ASP A 187 5.64 3.21 28.91
CA ASP A 187 6.61 2.78 27.89
C ASP A 187 6.83 3.79 26.75
N LEU A 188 6.90 5.08 27.10
CA LEU A 188 7.28 6.13 26.15
C LEU A 188 8.76 5.99 25.75
N TYR A 189 9.02 5.77 24.47
CA TYR A 189 10.37 5.75 23.89
C TYR A 189 10.43 6.49 22.55
N ALA A 190 11.66 6.74 22.08
CA ALA A 190 11.93 7.34 20.78
C ALA A 190 12.56 6.33 19.82
N ALA A 191 12.16 6.40 18.56
CA ALA A 191 12.72 5.64 17.43
C ALA A 191 13.03 6.59 16.26
N GLY A 192 13.95 6.19 15.39
CA GLY A 192 14.25 6.91 14.15
C GLY A 192 14.66 8.38 14.36
N THR A 193 15.41 8.68 15.42
CA THR A 193 15.85 10.05 15.71
C THR A 193 16.91 10.50 14.70
N SER A 194 16.57 11.53 13.91
CA SER A 194 17.47 12.19 12.96
C SER A 194 17.99 13.52 13.52
N ALA A 195 18.59 14.34 12.65
CA ALA A 195 18.98 15.71 12.99
C ALA A 195 17.76 16.61 13.23
N THR A 196 16.63 16.35 12.58
CA THR A 196 15.45 17.24 12.57
C THR A 196 14.14 16.55 12.95
N THR A 197 14.15 15.25 13.18
CA THR A 197 12.94 14.47 13.45
C THR A 197 13.17 13.40 14.52
N THR A 198 12.10 12.93 15.15
CA THR A 198 12.08 11.71 15.96
C THR A 198 10.68 11.13 15.98
N VAL A 199 10.53 9.80 16.08
CA VAL A 199 9.24 9.16 16.30
C VAL A 199 9.09 8.81 17.78
N LEU A 200 8.02 9.26 18.41
CA LEU A 200 7.64 8.90 19.77
C LEU A 200 6.64 7.74 19.71
N VAL A 201 6.81 6.74 20.56
CA VAL A 201 5.91 5.58 20.66
C VAL A 201 5.66 5.30 22.14
N TRP A 202 4.43 4.93 22.50
CA TRP A 202 4.03 4.60 23.87
C TRP A 202 2.96 3.50 23.86
N ASP A 203 2.69 2.93 25.03
CA ASP A 203 1.62 1.95 25.20
C ASP A 203 0.26 2.63 25.41
N ALA A 204 -0.81 1.98 24.95
CA ALA A 204 -2.16 2.51 25.13
C ALA A 204 -2.49 2.65 26.62
N ALA A 205 -2.94 3.84 27.03
CA ALA A 205 -3.30 4.09 28.42
C ALA A 205 -4.56 3.30 28.83
N GLU A 206 -4.52 2.68 30.01
CA GLU A 206 -5.65 1.95 30.58
C GLU A 206 -6.63 2.91 31.27
N VAL A 207 -7.93 2.60 31.20
CA VAL A 207 -8.96 3.28 31.98
C VAL A 207 -9.43 2.34 33.08
N ASN A 208 -9.02 2.64 34.31
CA ASN A 208 -9.38 1.86 35.51
C ASN A 208 -10.75 2.27 36.08
N GLY A 209 -11.76 2.30 35.20
CA GLY A 209 -13.13 2.70 35.52
C GLY A 209 -13.98 2.82 34.26
N VAL A 210 -15.02 3.65 34.34
CA VAL A 210 -15.81 4.00 33.15
C VAL A 210 -15.06 5.08 32.37
N GLY A 211 -14.91 4.89 31.07
CA GLY A 211 -14.26 5.86 30.18
C GLY A 211 -13.59 5.17 29.00
N THR A 212 -13.18 5.94 28.01
CA THR A 212 -12.34 5.45 26.91
C THR A 212 -11.37 6.53 26.48
N VAL A 213 -10.09 6.18 26.33
CA VAL A 213 -9.09 7.12 25.82
C VAL A 213 -9.52 7.61 24.44
N SER A 214 -9.78 8.91 24.34
CA SER A 214 -10.25 9.57 23.12
C SER A 214 -9.09 10.17 22.30
N ALA A 215 -7.99 10.55 22.97
CA ALA A 215 -6.81 11.09 22.33
C ALA A 215 -5.59 11.07 23.28
N TYR A 216 -4.41 11.33 22.72
CA TYR A 216 -3.16 11.59 23.39
C TYR A 216 -2.66 13.00 23.03
N GLN A 217 -2.23 13.75 24.02
CA GLN A 217 -1.61 15.07 23.90
C GLN A 217 -0.10 14.95 24.04
N ILE A 218 0.64 15.41 23.03
CA ILE A 218 2.11 15.33 22.97
C ILE A 218 2.69 16.69 23.38
N TYR A 219 3.52 16.70 24.41
CA TYR A 219 4.21 17.89 24.87
C TYR A 219 5.70 17.81 24.57
N GLN A 220 6.26 18.88 23.99
CA GLN A 220 7.69 19.12 23.82
C GLN A 220 8.11 20.28 24.72
N ASP A 221 9.05 20.04 25.61
CA ASP A 221 9.55 21.02 26.60
C ASP A 221 8.43 21.69 27.41
N GLY A 222 7.36 20.93 27.67
CA GLY A 222 6.16 21.39 28.38
C GLY A 222 5.15 22.17 27.53
N VAL A 223 5.37 22.32 26.22
CA VAL A 223 4.44 22.94 25.27
C VAL A 223 3.72 21.86 24.48
N LEU A 224 2.38 21.94 24.39
CA LEU A 224 1.57 21.04 23.57
C LEU A 224 1.90 21.27 22.10
N ILE A 225 2.43 20.25 21.42
CA ILE A 225 2.78 20.31 19.99
C ILE A 225 1.77 19.59 19.10
N ALA A 226 1.07 18.57 19.63
CA ALA A 226 0.11 17.80 18.85
C ALA A 226 -0.93 17.08 19.72
N THR A 227 -2.00 16.62 19.08
CA THR A 227 -2.97 15.70 19.65
C THR A 227 -3.27 14.62 18.61
N THR A 228 -3.14 13.35 19.00
CA THR A 228 -3.33 12.19 18.11
C THR A 228 -4.26 11.16 18.76
N SER A 229 -4.86 10.28 17.96
CA SER A 229 -5.58 9.10 18.48
C SER A 229 -4.73 7.83 18.48
N SER A 230 -3.60 7.85 17.78
CA SER A 230 -2.64 6.75 17.72
C SER A 230 -1.73 6.72 18.94
N THR A 231 -1.07 5.59 19.20
CA THR A 231 -0.08 5.44 20.29
C THR A 231 1.36 5.73 19.83
N TYR A 232 1.49 6.54 18.79
CA TYR A 232 2.77 7.04 18.29
C TYR A 232 2.59 8.43 17.67
N TYR A 233 3.69 9.17 17.52
CA TYR A 233 3.73 10.48 16.87
C TYR A 233 5.11 10.81 16.31
N LYS A 234 5.21 11.16 15.03
CA LYS A 234 6.45 11.70 14.42
C LYS A 234 6.57 13.18 14.74
N VAL A 235 7.56 13.54 15.54
CA VAL A 235 7.97 14.92 15.78
C VAL A 235 8.93 15.33 14.68
N THR A 236 8.70 16.51 14.13
CA THR A 236 9.55 17.11 13.11
C THR A 236 9.92 18.55 13.49
N GLY A 237 10.70 19.23 12.67
CA GLY A 237 11.14 20.62 12.90
C GLY A 237 12.11 20.78 14.06
N LEU A 238 12.83 19.72 14.44
CA LEU A 238 13.79 19.76 15.53
C LEU A 238 15.11 20.40 15.08
N GLU A 239 15.79 21.06 16.01
CA GLU A 239 17.13 21.59 15.78
C GLU A 239 18.17 20.48 15.99
N PRO A 240 19.18 20.37 15.12
CA PRO A 240 20.24 19.37 15.25
C PRO A 240 21.11 19.57 16.51
N SER A 241 21.67 18.49 17.03
CA SER A 241 22.43 18.46 18.30
C SER A 241 21.70 19.09 19.49
N THR A 242 20.37 19.00 19.51
CA THR A 242 19.53 19.62 20.55
C THR A 242 18.79 18.55 21.33
N ALA A 243 18.80 18.70 22.66
CA ALA A 243 18.06 17.84 23.56
C ALA A 243 16.66 18.41 23.80
N TYR A 244 15.65 17.58 23.62
CA TYR A 244 14.23 17.86 23.86
C TYR A 244 13.70 16.95 24.97
N ALA A 245 12.72 17.44 25.72
CA ALA A 245 11.97 16.67 26.70
C ALA A 245 10.53 16.42 26.21
N PHE A 246 10.12 15.17 26.13
CA PHE A 246 8.78 14.77 25.70
C PHE A 246 7.98 14.11 26.83
N THR A 247 6.68 14.43 26.89
CA THR A 247 5.70 13.75 27.75
C THR A 247 4.38 13.58 27.02
N ILE A 248 3.67 12.50 27.29
CA ILE A 248 2.36 12.20 26.72
C ILE A 248 1.29 12.23 27.81
N VAL A 249 0.12 12.77 27.49
CA VAL A 249 -1.06 12.79 28.37
C VAL A 249 -2.22 12.13 27.64
N ALA A 250 -2.84 11.12 28.22
CA ALA A 250 -4.07 10.53 27.70
C ALA A 250 -5.27 11.42 28.07
N VAL A 251 -6.27 11.50 27.19
CA VAL A 251 -7.47 12.33 27.37
C VAL A 251 -8.71 11.50 27.09
N ASP A 252 -9.70 11.61 27.97
CA ASP A 252 -11.04 11.05 27.80
C ASP A 252 -12.14 12.07 28.13
N GLU A 253 -13.39 11.62 28.26
CA GLU A 253 -14.51 12.47 28.65
C GLU A 253 -14.44 13.00 30.09
N ALA A 254 -13.67 12.35 30.98
CA ALA A 254 -13.45 12.75 32.36
C ALA A 254 -12.34 13.82 32.46
N GLY A 255 -11.41 13.83 31.51
CA GLY A 255 -10.36 14.83 31.36
C GLY A 255 -9.00 14.23 30.99
N ALA A 256 -7.94 14.92 31.40
CA ALA A 256 -6.57 14.52 31.14
C ALA A 256 -6.00 13.65 32.26
N SER A 257 -5.26 12.60 31.89
CA SER A 257 -4.47 11.77 32.80
C SER A 257 -3.32 12.55 33.43
N GLN A 258 -2.56 11.90 34.32
CA GLN A 258 -1.20 12.36 34.60
C GLN A 258 -0.33 12.20 33.34
N ALA A 259 0.71 13.03 33.21
CA ALA A 259 1.69 12.89 32.16
C ALA A 259 2.53 11.61 32.36
N SER A 260 2.96 11.01 31.26
CA SER A 260 3.97 9.95 31.24
C SER A 260 5.26 10.39 31.94
N ASP A 261 6.16 9.43 32.19
CA ASP A 261 7.54 9.77 32.50
C ASP A 261 8.15 10.63 31.38
N VAL A 262 9.06 11.54 31.76
CA VAL A 262 9.73 12.44 30.82
C VAL A 262 10.75 11.65 30.01
N LEU A 263 10.56 11.60 28.70
CA LEU A 263 11.54 11.07 27.76
C LEU A 263 12.46 12.20 27.28
N SER A 264 13.76 12.06 27.47
CA SER A 264 14.74 12.97 26.88
C SER A 264 15.28 12.38 25.58
N VAL A 265 15.14 13.12 24.48
CA VAL A 265 15.64 12.75 23.15
C VAL A 265 16.63 13.80 22.69
N SER A 266 17.80 13.38 22.20
CA SER A 266 18.77 14.30 21.59
C SER A 266 18.84 14.01 20.09
N THR A 267 18.61 15.04 19.29
CA THR A 267 18.77 14.94 17.82
C THR A 267 20.22 14.70 17.45
N ALA A 268 20.42 14.05 16.30
CA ALA A 268 21.74 13.91 15.72
C ALA A 268 22.33 15.29 15.33
N ALA A 269 23.64 15.37 15.11
CA ALA A 269 24.25 16.57 14.55
C ALA A 269 23.78 16.80 13.10
N GLU A 270 23.83 18.05 12.63
CA GLU A 270 23.70 18.30 11.18
C GLU A 270 24.79 17.50 10.47
N GLY A 271 24.38 16.57 9.61
CA GLY A 271 25.28 16.01 8.62
C GLY A 271 25.84 17.17 7.79
N THR A 272 27.15 17.32 7.76
CA THR A 272 27.81 18.34 6.96
C THR A 272 27.67 18.01 5.48
N GLY A 273 26.55 18.36 4.85
CA GLY A 273 26.40 18.62 3.41
C GLY A 273 26.89 17.57 2.39
N GLY A 274 27.29 16.38 2.81
CA GLY A 274 27.27 15.15 2.03
C GLY A 274 26.26 14.27 2.74
N GLY A 275 25.02 14.26 2.26
CA GLY A 275 23.94 13.52 2.92
C GLY A 275 24.32 12.06 3.07
N ASP A 276 23.99 11.45 4.21
CA ASP A 276 24.05 10.01 4.35
C ASP A 276 23.32 9.39 3.14
N LYS A 277 24.06 8.60 2.36
CA LYS A 277 23.51 7.99 1.15
C LYS A 277 22.40 7.04 1.56
N THR A 278 21.36 6.94 0.74
CA THR A 278 20.19 6.12 1.04
C THR A 278 20.08 4.93 0.09
N PHE A 279 19.49 3.85 0.59
CA PHE A 279 19.00 2.74 -0.24
C PHE A 279 17.53 2.51 0.06
N SER A 280 16.66 2.82 -0.91
CA SER A 280 15.20 2.78 -0.76
C SER A 280 14.58 2.05 -1.95
N PRO A 281 14.56 0.70 -1.97
CA PRO A 281 14.06 -0.08 -3.10
C PRO A 281 12.55 0.11 -3.29
N TYR A 282 12.09 -0.02 -4.53
CA TYR A 282 10.66 -0.02 -4.84
C TYR A 282 9.99 -1.31 -4.38
N ILE A 283 8.79 -1.20 -3.82
CA ILE A 283 7.91 -2.30 -3.47
C ILE A 283 6.57 -2.08 -4.18
N ASP A 284 6.23 -2.98 -5.12
CA ASP A 284 4.93 -2.97 -5.79
C ASP A 284 3.84 -3.49 -4.83
N MET A 285 3.04 -2.57 -4.33
CA MET A 285 1.95 -2.79 -3.38
C MET A 285 0.74 -3.51 -4.00
N SER A 286 0.70 -3.70 -5.32
CA SER A 286 -0.34 -4.50 -5.98
C SER A 286 -0.07 -6.01 -5.88
N LEU A 287 1.16 -6.42 -5.56
CA LEU A 287 1.54 -7.83 -5.48
C LEU A 287 1.08 -8.48 -4.17
N SER A 288 0.71 -9.76 -4.28
CA SER A 288 0.29 -10.55 -3.10
C SER A 288 1.39 -10.69 -2.03
N SER A 289 2.67 -10.71 -2.44
CA SER A 289 3.82 -10.73 -1.53
C SER A 289 3.88 -9.49 -0.65
N SER A 290 3.49 -8.34 -1.19
CA SER A 290 3.54 -7.04 -0.51
C SER A 290 2.45 -6.87 0.55
N GLN A 291 1.52 -7.83 0.67
CA GLN A 291 0.54 -7.86 1.75
C GLN A 291 1.19 -8.07 3.12
N ASN A 292 2.38 -8.68 3.18
CA ASN A 292 3.20 -8.81 4.39
C ASN A 292 4.41 -7.87 4.34
N LEU A 293 4.15 -6.57 4.11
CA LEU A 293 5.16 -5.53 3.93
C LEU A 293 6.21 -5.52 5.05
N VAL A 294 5.77 -5.60 6.31
CA VAL A 294 6.67 -5.59 7.47
C VAL A 294 7.65 -6.78 7.44
N GLU A 295 7.18 -7.97 7.07
CA GLU A 295 7.99 -9.19 7.03
C GLU A 295 9.05 -9.13 5.93
N ILE A 296 8.69 -8.68 4.72
CA ILE A 296 9.65 -8.60 3.61
C ILE A 296 10.70 -7.51 3.83
N VAL A 297 10.33 -6.41 4.49
CA VAL A 297 11.25 -5.33 4.87
C VAL A 297 12.25 -5.78 5.94
N ASP A 298 11.77 -6.49 6.96
CA ASP A 298 12.64 -7.08 7.99
C ASP A 298 13.58 -8.12 7.41
N ALA A 299 13.08 -8.99 6.52
CA ALA A 299 13.85 -10.06 5.90
C ALA A 299 15.01 -9.51 5.06
N ALA A 300 14.77 -8.43 4.32
CA ALA A 300 15.77 -7.72 3.54
C ALA A 300 16.64 -6.74 4.38
N ARG A 301 16.27 -6.50 5.65
CA ARG A 301 16.94 -5.60 6.59
C ARG A 301 17.05 -4.17 6.06
N LEU A 302 15.95 -3.62 5.57
CA LEU A 302 15.92 -2.29 4.96
C LEU A 302 15.65 -1.21 6.00
N SER A 303 16.29 -0.05 5.83
CA SER A 303 16.07 1.16 6.63
C SER A 303 15.24 2.22 5.89
N ALA A 304 15.02 2.06 4.58
CA ALA A 304 14.13 2.90 3.79
C ALA A 304 13.44 2.07 2.69
N VAL A 305 12.24 2.47 2.29
CA VAL A 305 11.46 1.85 1.20
C VAL A 305 10.65 2.88 0.40
N THR A 306 10.48 2.60 -0.89
CA THR A 306 9.59 3.37 -1.78
C THR A 306 8.39 2.50 -2.14
N LEU A 307 7.20 2.87 -1.69
CA LEU A 307 5.97 2.09 -1.89
C LEU A 307 5.25 2.56 -3.15
N ALA A 308 5.04 1.65 -4.09
CA ALA A 308 4.57 1.93 -5.44
C ALA A 308 3.30 1.12 -5.78
N PHE A 309 2.30 1.62 -6.49
CA PHE A 309 2.07 3.01 -6.84
C PHE A 309 0.69 3.48 -6.35
N VAL A 310 0.62 4.75 -5.98
CA VAL A 310 -0.65 5.47 -5.86
C VAL A 310 -0.98 6.08 -7.23
N LEU A 311 -2.17 5.79 -7.76
CA LEU A 311 -2.59 6.18 -9.10
C LEU A 311 -3.95 6.86 -9.09
N SER A 312 -4.30 7.54 -10.19
CA SER A 312 -5.65 7.97 -10.48
C SER A 312 -6.61 6.78 -10.54
N SER A 313 -7.63 6.80 -9.68
CA SER A 313 -8.71 5.81 -9.65
C SER A 313 -10.03 6.35 -10.24
N GLY A 314 -10.00 7.59 -10.73
CA GLY A 314 -11.15 8.32 -11.25
C GLY A 314 -10.84 9.81 -11.44
N THR A 315 -11.86 10.60 -11.74
CA THR A 315 -11.73 12.06 -11.73
C THR A 315 -11.59 12.54 -10.30
N ASP A 316 -10.56 13.35 -10.03
CA ASP A 316 -10.28 13.92 -8.71
C ASP A 316 -10.15 12.86 -7.59
N THR A 317 -9.60 11.68 -7.90
CA THR A 317 -9.42 10.61 -6.90
C THR A 317 -8.14 9.84 -7.14
N LEU A 318 -7.41 9.59 -6.04
CA LEU A 318 -6.22 8.74 -6.00
C LEU A 318 -6.48 7.51 -5.12
N GLY A 319 -5.82 6.40 -5.45
CA GLY A 319 -5.83 5.19 -4.64
C GLY A 319 -4.73 4.21 -5.07
N TRP A 320 -4.44 3.24 -4.19
CA TRP A 320 -3.43 2.22 -4.45
C TRP A 320 -3.81 1.37 -5.67
N GLY A 321 -2.87 1.23 -6.60
CA GLY A 321 -3.08 0.50 -7.85
C GLY A 321 -4.20 1.08 -8.73
N GLY A 322 -4.59 2.34 -8.53
CA GLY A 322 -5.66 2.99 -9.29
C GLY A 322 -7.05 2.54 -8.89
N THR A 323 -7.23 2.06 -7.65
CA THR A 323 -8.51 1.59 -7.14
C THR A 323 -8.94 2.36 -5.89
N GLY A 324 -10.25 2.61 -5.78
CA GLY A 324 -10.84 3.23 -4.59
C GLY A 324 -10.26 4.61 -4.25
N THR A 325 -10.28 4.96 -2.97
CA THR A 325 -9.67 6.17 -2.42
C THR A 325 -8.38 5.80 -1.68
N ILE A 326 -7.54 6.79 -1.36
CA ILE A 326 -6.34 6.53 -0.54
C ILE A 326 -6.64 5.92 0.83
N ALA A 327 -7.82 6.23 1.40
CA ALA A 327 -8.30 5.64 2.65
C ALA A 327 -8.81 4.18 2.50
N ALA A 328 -9.01 3.71 1.27
CA ALA A 328 -9.43 2.33 0.97
C ALA A 328 -8.21 1.43 0.82
N ASP A 329 -7.41 1.36 1.89
CA ASP A 329 -6.07 0.73 1.91
C ASP A 329 -6.04 -0.61 2.64
N THR A 330 -7.21 -1.27 2.77
CA THR A 330 -7.32 -2.59 3.40
C THR A 330 -6.81 -3.67 2.46
N LEU A 331 -5.91 -4.51 2.98
CA LEU A 331 -5.30 -5.61 2.27
C LEU A 331 -6.10 -6.91 2.47
N PRO A 332 -5.98 -7.91 1.57
CA PRO A 332 -6.73 -9.17 1.67
C PRO A 332 -6.51 -9.97 2.96
N ASN A 333 -5.39 -9.79 3.65
CA ASN A 333 -5.11 -10.40 4.95
C ASN A 333 -5.79 -9.68 6.13
N GLY A 334 -6.55 -8.60 5.88
CA GLY A 334 -7.30 -7.85 6.87
C GLY A 334 -6.53 -6.71 7.55
N THR A 335 -5.23 -6.57 7.29
CA THR A 335 -4.45 -5.38 7.72
C THR A 335 -4.70 -4.22 6.74
N SER A 336 -4.27 -3.02 7.11
CA SER A 336 -4.22 -1.87 6.18
C SER A 336 -2.80 -1.50 5.83
N ILE A 337 -2.60 -0.88 4.67
CA ILE A 337 -1.31 -0.29 4.30
C ILE A 337 -0.89 0.74 5.35
N LEU A 338 -1.83 1.55 5.88
CA LEU A 338 -1.57 2.42 7.02
C LEU A 338 -0.93 1.66 8.19
N SER A 339 -1.57 0.61 8.72
CA SER A 339 -1.06 -0.12 9.90
C SER A 339 0.33 -0.71 9.67
N GLN A 340 0.66 -1.08 8.43
CA GLN A 340 2.00 -1.57 8.10
C GLN A 340 3.03 -0.45 8.01
N ILE A 341 2.68 0.70 7.41
CA ILE A 341 3.55 1.89 7.40
C ILE A 341 3.81 2.39 8.82
N GLU A 342 2.79 2.45 9.68
CA GLU A 342 2.94 2.83 11.09
C GLU A 342 3.94 1.91 11.81
N THR A 343 3.84 0.60 11.57
CA THR A 343 4.76 -0.39 12.12
C THR A 343 6.20 -0.19 11.62
N LEU A 344 6.38 0.09 10.32
CA LEU A 344 7.69 0.36 9.73
C LEU A 344 8.31 1.66 10.29
N GLN A 345 7.53 2.74 10.33
CA GLN A 345 7.97 4.03 10.87
C GLN A 345 8.32 3.94 12.36
N ALA A 346 7.56 3.16 13.14
CA ALA A 346 7.87 2.89 14.55
C ALA A 346 9.20 2.13 14.74
N ARG A 347 9.68 1.43 13.70
CA ARG A 347 10.98 0.76 13.67
C ARG A 347 12.09 1.64 13.09
N GLY A 348 11.80 2.89 12.76
CA GLY A 348 12.73 3.82 12.15
C GLY A 348 12.97 3.58 10.66
N VAL A 349 12.11 2.80 9.99
CA VAL A 349 12.16 2.65 8.53
C VAL A 349 11.54 3.89 7.89
N GLU A 350 12.29 4.50 6.99
CA GLU A 350 11.83 5.64 6.22
C GLU A 350 10.95 5.19 5.04
N VAL A 351 9.81 5.86 4.85
CA VAL A 351 8.82 5.47 3.84
C VAL A 351 8.58 6.64 2.89
N THR A 352 8.79 6.37 1.61
CA THR A 352 8.41 7.24 0.48
C THR A 352 7.22 6.64 -0.22
N ILE A 353 6.23 7.46 -0.60
CA ILE A 353 5.10 7.03 -1.44
C ILE A 353 5.36 7.49 -2.86
N SER A 354 5.35 6.55 -3.81
CA SER A 354 5.53 6.83 -5.24
C SER A 354 4.20 6.88 -5.98
N LEU A 355 4.09 7.85 -6.89
CA LEU A 355 2.93 8.11 -7.72
C LEU A 355 3.31 8.05 -9.20
N GLY A 356 2.51 7.34 -10.00
CA GLY A 356 2.73 7.20 -11.44
C GLY A 356 3.24 5.82 -11.84
N GLY A 357 4.40 5.74 -12.49
CA GLY A 357 4.95 4.50 -13.03
C GLY A 357 4.42 4.12 -14.41
N ALA A 358 5.14 3.27 -15.14
CA ALA A 358 4.94 2.98 -16.57
C ALA A 358 3.53 2.52 -16.94
N ASN A 359 2.91 1.70 -16.08
CA ASN A 359 1.54 1.18 -16.28
C ASN A 359 0.49 1.98 -15.51
N GLY A 360 0.90 3.06 -14.85
CA GLY A 360 0.07 3.89 -13.99
C GLY A 360 -0.50 5.10 -14.71
N ARG A 361 -1.65 5.59 -14.22
CA ARG A 361 -2.18 6.89 -14.64
C ARG A 361 -1.99 7.88 -13.51
N GLU A 362 -1.02 8.78 -13.64
CA GLU A 362 -0.73 9.79 -12.62
C GLU A 362 -1.85 10.83 -12.48
N GLY A 363 -1.92 11.46 -11.31
CA GLY A 363 -3.04 12.32 -10.92
C GLY A 363 -3.25 13.49 -11.88
N ALA A 364 -2.19 14.17 -12.33
CA ALA A 364 -2.32 15.39 -13.11
C ALA A 364 -2.93 15.18 -14.51
N LEU A 365 -3.02 13.93 -14.98
CA LEU A 365 -3.74 13.58 -16.21
C LEU A 365 -5.27 13.58 -16.05
N THR A 366 -5.78 13.56 -14.82
CA THR A 366 -7.20 13.27 -14.56
C THR A 366 -7.90 14.25 -13.62
N PHE A 367 -7.13 15.01 -12.87
CA PHE A 367 -7.66 15.99 -11.93
C PHE A 367 -8.17 17.24 -12.66
N SER A 368 -9.17 17.88 -12.07
CA SER A 368 -9.86 19.03 -12.63
C SER A 368 -9.18 20.36 -12.34
N SER A 369 -8.34 20.43 -11.29
CA SER A 369 -7.53 21.59 -10.95
C SER A 369 -6.30 21.22 -10.10
N ALA A 370 -5.34 22.15 -10.04
CA ALA A 370 -4.14 22.01 -9.21
C ALA A 370 -4.48 21.95 -7.71
N GLU A 371 -5.50 22.68 -7.25
CA GLU A 371 -5.93 22.65 -5.84
C GLU A 371 -6.57 21.32 -5.45
N ALA A 372 -7.37 20.72 -6.35
CA ALA A 372 -7.92 19.39 -6.12
C ALA A 372 -6.80 18.35 -6.06
N LEU A 373 -5.80 18.47 -6.94
CA LEU A 373 -4.65 17.58 -6.97
C LEU A 373 -3.78 17.73 -5.72
N ALA A 374 -3.49 18.97 -5.29
CA ALA A 374 -2.76 19.26 -4.07
C ALA A 374 -3.49 18.72 -2.83
N ALA A 375 -4.82 18.84 -2.78
CA ALA A 375 -5.61 18.27 -1.69
C ALA A 375 -5.51 16.74 -1.64
N ALA A 376 -5.56 16.07 -2.79
CA ALA A 376 -5.39 14.61 -2.84
C ALA A 376 -3.97 14.16 -2.44
N TYR A 377 -2.94 14.91 -2.81
CA TYR A 377 -1.58 14.66 -2.33
C TYR A 377 -1.43 14.91 -0.82
N GLN A 378 -2.09 15.95 -0.30
CA GLN A 378 -2.14 16.19 1.16
C GLN A 378 -2.81 15.03 1.89
N GLU A 379 -3.88 14.44 1.36
CA GLU A 379 -4.52 13.26 1.97
C GLU A 379 -3.56 12.07 2.13
N ILE A 380 -2.60 11.89 1.19
CA ILE A 380 -1.55 10.86 1.30
C ILE A 380 -0.61 11.19 2.47
N ILE A 381 -0.13 12.43 2.55
CA ILE A 381 0.76 12.92 3.62
C ILE A 381 0.09 12.76 4.98
N ASP A 382 -1.14 13.26 5.11
CA ASP A 382 -1.90 13.23 6.36
C ASP A 382 -2.21 11.80 6.79
N ARG A 383 -2.54 10.92 5.84
CA ARG A 383 -2.88 9.53 6.17
C ARG A 383 -1.67 8.73 6.62
N TYR A 384 -0.55 8.83 5.91
CA TYR A 384 0.61 7.95 6.15
C TYR A 384 1.74 8.61 6.94
N HIS A 385 1.59 9.89 7.30
CA HIS A 385 2.58 10.68 8.04
C HIS A 385 3.97 10.68 7.38
N VAL A 386 3.98 10.68 6.04
CA VAL A 386 5.20 10.68 5.24
C VAL A 386 5.66 12.10 4.95
N THR A 387 6.97 12.28 4.85
CA THR A 387 7.62 13.55 4.51
C THR A 387 8.28 13.51 3.13
N ARG A 388 8.09 12.41 2.39
CA ARG A 388 8.66 12.19 1.06
C ARG A 388 7.61 11.68 0.10
N LEU A 389 7.50 12.35 -1.05
CA LEU A 389 6.72 11.87 -2.19
C LEU A 389 7.63 11.75 -3.41
N ASP A 390 7.44 10.68 -4.14
CA ASP A 390 8.12 10.41 -5.40
C ASP A 390 7.13 10.48 -6.57
N PHE A 391 7.46 11.26 -7.58
CA PHE A 391 6.67 11.41 -8.79
C PHE A 391 7.36 10.69 -9.93
N ASP A 392 6.94 9.46 -10.16
CA ASP A 392 7.42 8.60 -11.23
C ASP A 392 6.66 8.90 -12.51
N ILE A 393 7.23 9.82 -13.31
CA ILE A 393 6.56 10.41 -14.46
C ILE A 393 7.16 9.83 -15.74
N GLU A 394 6.39 8.92 -16.33
CA GLU A 394 6.82 8.13 -17.47
C GLU A 394 5.88 8.25 -18.67
N GLY A 395 6.30 7.66 -19.80
CA GLY A 395 5.50 7.56 -21.02
C GLY A 395 4.98 8.90 -21.50
N SER A 396 3.74 8.95 -22.00
CA SER A 396 3.15 10.19 -22.53
C SER A 396 2.93 11.29 -21.48
N ALA A 397 2.98 10.97 -20.18
CA ALA A 397 2.76 11.95 -19.12
C ALA A 397 3.90 12.96 -19.03
N ILE A 398 5.13 12.54 -19.33
CA ILE A 398 6.33 13.39 -19.26
C ILE A 398 6.27 14.55 -20.25
N ALA A 399 5.73 14.31 -21.45
CA ALA A 399 5.61 15.30 -22.51
C ALA A 399 4.29 16.12 -22.46
N ASN A 400 3.43 15.88 -21.45
CA ASN A 400 2.14 16.54 -21.36
C ASN A 400 2.23 17.88 -20.62
N ASP A 401 2.43 18.97 -21.36
CA ASP A 401 2.56 20.32 -20.81
C ASP A 401 1.44 20.73 -19.86
N ALA A 402 0.20 20.36 -20.16
CA ALA A 402 -0.96 20.76 -19.34
C ALA A 402 -0.98 20.01 -18.01
N ALA A 403 -0.71 18.70 -18.04
CA ALA A 403 -0.59 17.90 -16.83
C ALA A 403 0.63 18.34 -16.00
N ASN A 404 1.78 18.57 -16.64
CA ASN A 404 2.98 19.07 -15.98
C ASN A 404 2.74 20.43 -15.31
N ALA A 405 2.10 21.38 -15.99
CA ALA A 405 1.77 22.68 -15.40
C ALA A 405 0.83 22.56 -14.18
N MET A 406 -0.21 21.72 -14.27
CA MET A 406 -1.12 21.45 -13.17
C MET A 406 -0.40 20.79 -11.98
N ARG A 407 0.45 19.80 -12.26
CA ARG A 407 1.27 19.12 -11.25
C ARG A 407 2.17 20.12 -10.54
N ASN A 408 2.91 20.92 -11.29
CA ASN A 408 3.86 21.89 -10.72
C ASN A 408 3.17 22.92 -9.82
N GLU A 409 1.99 23.43 -10.21
CA GLU A 409 1.18 24.30 -9.35
C GLU A 409 0.70 23.58 -8.09
N ALA A 410 0.25 22.33 -8.21
CA ALA A 410 -0.17 21.52 -7.07
C ALA A 410 0.98 21.24 -6.09
N LEU A 411 2.18 20.93 -6.59
CA LEU A 411 3.36 20.66 -5.78
C LEU A 411 3.86 21.91 -5.06
N ALA A 412 3.84 23.07 -5.72
CA ALA A 412 4.18 24.34 -5.06
C ALA A 412 3.19 24.68 -3.91
N LEU A 413 1.89 24.45 -4.11
CA LEU A 413 0.89 24.58 -3.05
C LEU A 413 1.15 23.59 -1.90
N LEU A 414 1.49 22.35 -2.24
CA LEU A 414 1.73 21.29 -1.26
C LEU A 414 2.98 21.56 -0.40
N GLN A 415 4.08 22.00 -1.00
CA GLN A 415 5.30 22.38 -0.25
C GLN A 415 5.09 23.63 0.61
N ALA A 416 4.28 24.58 0.14
CA ALA A 416 3.91 25.74 0.96
C ALA A 416 3.11 25.33 2.21
N ALA A 417 2.33 24.24 2.14
CA ALA A 417 1.60 23.68 3.27
C ALA A 417 2.46 22.76 4.15
N ASN A 418 3.47 22.11 3.59
CA ASN A 418 4.35 21.15 4.25
C ASN A 418 5.83 21.53 4.01
N PRO A 419 6.41 22.45 4.80
CA PRO A 419 7.77 22.97 4.55
C PRO A 419 8.90 21.94 4.63
N GLU A 420 8.63 20.74 5.16
CA GLU A 420 9.58 19.62 5.27
C GLU A 420 9.36 18.55 4.21
N LEU A 421 8.40 18.75 3.30
CA LEU A 421 8.11 17.80 2.24
C LEU A 421 9.23 17.79 1.21
N GLU A 422 9.89 16.64 1.09
CA GLU A 422 10.84 16.35 0.02
C GLU A 422 10.10 15.76 -1.18
N ILE A 423 10.33 16.35 -2.34
CA ILE A 423 9.79 15.90 -3.63
C ILE A 423 10.92 15.31 -4.46
N SER A 424 10.75 14.05 -4.86
CA SER A 424 11.57 13.40 -5.89
C SER A 424 10.81 13.34 -7.21
N PHE A 425 11.53 13.49 -8.32
CA PHE A 425 11.03 13.12 -9.64
C PHE A 425 11.80 11.89 -10.11
N THR A 426 11.08 10.79 -10.31
CA THR A 426 11.61 9.58 -10.96
C THR A 426 11.35 9.67 -12.46
N LEU A 427 12.43 9.64 -13.25
CA LEU A 427 12.39 9.96 -14.69
C LEU A 427 13.22 8.98 -15.53
N PRO A 428 12.77 8.65 -16.75
CA PRO A 428 13.51 7.79 -17.66
C PRO A 428 14.77 8.48 -18.18
N VAL A 429 15.84 7.69 -18.35
CA VAL A 429 17.11 8.15 -18.91
C VAL A 429 17.59 7.19 -19.99
N LEU A 430 18.40 7.72 -20.91
CA LEU A 430 19.28 6.96 -21.78
C LEU A 430 20.70 6.97 -21.18
N THR A 431 21.64 6.26 -21.81
CA THR A 431 23.05 6.30 -21.39
C THR A 431 23.70 7.68 -21.54
N ASP A 432 23.06 8.59 -22.26
CA ASP A 432 23.43 10.01 -22.39
C ASP A 432 22.54 10.96 -21.56
N GLY A 433 21.79 10.44 -20.59
CA GLY A 433 21.08 11.19 -19.55
C GLY A 433 19.57 11.28 -19.76
N LEU A 434 18.94 12.28 -19.16
CA LEU A 434 17.51 12.56 -19.31
C LEU A 434 17.18 12.89 -20.76
N THR A 435 15.99 12.47 -21.18
CA THR A 435 15.38 12.93 -22.43
C THR A 435 15.06 14.43 -22.35
N GLN A 436 14.82 15.06 -23.50
CA GLN A 436 14.45 16.48 -23.53
C GLN A 436 13.14 16.75 -22.75
N ASP A 437 12.17 15.85 -22.81
CA ASP A 437 10.92 16.00 -22.05
C ASP A 437 11.17 15.98 -20.54
N GLY A 438 12.10 15.13 -20.06
CA GLY A 438 12.52 15.14 -18.66
C GLY A 438 13.17 16.46 -18.25
N ILE A 439 14.04 17.01 -19.11
CA ILE A 439 14.66 18.32 -18.89
C ILE A 439 13.61 19.45 -18.87
N ASP A 440 12.66 19.43 -19.80
CA ASP A 440 11.60 20.43 -19.89
C ASP A 440 10.66 20.37 -18.67
N LEU A 441 10.33 19.16 -18.20
CA LEU A 441 9.56 18.94 -16.97
C LEU A 441 10.27 19.54 -15.76
N LEU A 442 11.55 19.22 -15.53
CA LEU A 442 12.32 19.74 -14.39
C LEU A 442 12.46 21.26 -14.46
N THR A 443 12.74 21.81 -15.64
CA THR A 443 12.84 23.25 -15.87
C THR A 443 11.51 23.96 -15.56
N ALA A 444 10.39 23.38 -15.98
CA ALA A 444 9.07 23.92 -15.71
C ALA A 444 8.70 23.84 -14.21
N ALA A 445 9.09 22.77 -13.52
CA ALA A 445 8.86 22.62 -12.08
C ALA A 445 9.63 23.67 -11.27
N MET A 446 10.92 23.86 -11.59
CA MET A 446 11.73 24.92 -10.99
C MET A 446 11.15 26.31 -11.24
N ALA A 447 10.69 26.58 -12.47
CA ALA A 447 10.08 27.87 -12.82
C ALA A 447 8.75 28.14 -12.08
N ALA A 448 8.01 27.08 -11.72
CA ALA A 448 6.81 27.15 -10.91
C ALA A 448 7.09 27.30 -9.40
N GLY A 449 8.35 27.19 -8.97
CA GLY A 449 8.75 27.30 -7.58
C GLY A 449 8.71 25.98 -6.80
N VAL A 450 8.69 24.84 -7.48
CA VAL A 450 8.83 23.52 -6.84
C VAL A 450 10.28 23.34 -6.39
N GLU A 451 10.49 23.04 -5.12
CA GLU A 451 11.80 22.66 -4.58
C GLU A 451 12.01 21.16 -4.81
N ILE A 452 12.92 20.81 -5.72
CA ILE A 452 13.21 19.42 -6.09
C ILE A 452 14.28 18.90 -5.13
N ALA A 453 13.93 17.96 -4.26
CA ALA A 453 14.87 17.40 -3.28
C ALA A 453 15.92 16.52 -3.95
N ASN A 454 15.52 15.69 -4.92
CA ASN A 454 16.42 14.90 -5.75
C ASN A 454 15.74 14.54 -7.09
N VAL A 455 16.55 14.17 -8.08
CA VAL A 455 16.08 13.56 -9.32
C VAL A 455 16.49 12.09 -9.31
N ASN A 456 15.52 11.20 -9.29
CA ASN A 456 15.75 9.77 -9.33
C ASN A 456 15.74 9.29 -10.79
N ILE A 457 16.84 8.74 -11.28
CA ILE A 457 16.93 8.29 -12.68
C ILE A 457 16.64 6.81 -12.78
N MET A 458 15.81 6.41 -13.75
CA MET A 458 15.59 5.00 -14.09
C MET A 458 16.66 4.54 -15.07
N ALA A 459 17.78 4.09 -14.52
CA ALA A 459 18.93 3.56 -15.24
C ALA A 459 18.65 2.11 -15.70
N MET A 460 17.69 1.97 -16.63
CA MET A 460 17.17 0.71 -17.15
C MET A 460 16.49 0.95 -18.50
N ASP A 461 16.30 -0.12 -19.28
CA ASP A 461 15.50 -0.17 -20.51
C ASP A 461 15.91 0.88 -21.55
N TYR A 462 17.22 1.00 -21.77
CA TYR A 462 17.80 1.92 -22.73
C TYR A 462 17.48 1.55 -24.19
N GLY A 463 17.31 0.25 -24.45
CA GLY A 463 17.17 -0.34 -25.77
C GLY A 463 18.47 -0.93 -26.30
N GLU A 464 18.36 -1.95 -27.17
CA GLU A 464 19.49 -2.72 -27.72
C GLU A 464 20.59 -1.85 -28.36
N TYR A 465 20.25 -0.67 -28.87
CA TYR A 465 21.23 0.26 -29.45
C TYR A 465 22.22 0.84 -28.41
N TYR A 466 21.76 1.02 -27.18
CA TYR A 466 22.48 1.70 -26.11
C TYR A 466 23.14 0.74 -25.13
N ASP A 467 22.66 -0.51 -25.07
CA ASP A 467 23.22 -1.60 -24.28
C ASP A 467 24.65 -1.93 -24.72
N THR A 468 25.62 -1.66 -23.84
CA THR A 468 27.04 -1.95 -24.11
C THR A 468 27.43 -3.39 -23.74
N GLY A 469 26.50 -4.15 -23.17
CA GLY A 469 26.74 -5.44 -22.54
C GLY A 469 27.29 -5.33 -21.11
N ASP A 470 27.33 -4.13 -20.55
CA ASP A 470 27.78 -3.80 -19.19
C ASP A 470 26.82 -2.75 -18.59
N MET A 471 25.76 -3.25 -17.96
CA MET A 471 24.67 -2.42 -17.46
C MET A 471 25.11 -1.52 -16.29
N GLY A 472 26.17 -1.88 -15.57
CA GLY A 472 26.77 -1.00 -14.56
C GLY A 472 27.35 0.25 -15.19
N ASN A 473 28.13 0.10 -16.27
CA ASN A 473 28.74 1.23 -16.98
C ASN A 473 27.68 2.09 -17.67
N ASP A 474 26.63 1.47 -18.21
CA ASP A 474 25.51 2.18 -18.82
C ASP A 474 24.76 3.04 -17.79
N ALA A 475 24.51 2.51 -16.59
CA ALA A 475 23.94 3.26 -15.47
C ALA A 475 24.83 4.42 -15.00
N ILE A 476 26.13 4.20 -14.90
CA ILE A 476 27.10 5.25 -14.54
C ILE A 476 27.15 6.35 -15.62
N SER A 477 27.09 5.98 -16.89
CA SER A 477 27.05 6.94 -18.00
C SER A 477 25.79 7.80 -17.93
N ALA A 478 24.62 7.19 -17.75
CA ALA A 478 23.35 7.89 -17.59
C ALA A 478 23.38 8.87 -16.41
N ALA A 479 23.96 8.45 -15.28
CA ALA A 479 24.11 9.27 -14.07
C ALA A 479 24.99 10.50 -14.32
N LEU A 480 26.17 10.31 -14.91
CA LEU A 480 27.11 11.41 -15.19
C LEU A 480 26.53 12.41 -16.19
N ALA A 481 25.85 11.93 -17.23
CA ALA A 481 25.23 12.78 -18.23
C ALA A 481 24.06 13.57 -17.65
N THR A 482 23.22 12.93 -16.82
CA THR A 482 22.12 13.60 -16.12
C THR A 482 22.63 14.71 -15.19
N LEU A 483 23.68 14.45 -14.41
CA LEU A 483 24.31 15.47 -13.56
C LEU A 483 24.77 16.69 -14.37
N ALA A 484 25.37 16.46 -15.55
CA ALA A 484 25.79 17.55 -16.44
C ALA A 484 24.60 18.33 -17.02
N GLN A 485 23.51 17.65 -17.37
CA GLN A 485 22.28 18.30 -17.86
C GLN A 485 21.60 19.12 -16.76
N MET A 486 21.52 18.59 -15.54
CA MET A 486 20.97 19.29 -14.37
C MET A 486 21.80 20.54 -14.04
N GLU A 487 23.13 20.46 -14.06
CA GLU A 487 24.00 21.62 -13.91
C GLU A 487 23.73 22.68 -15.01
N ALA A 488 23.51 22.25 -16.26
CA ALA A 488 23.25 23.15 -17.39
C ALA A 488 21.93 23.94 -17.26
N ILE A 489 20.91 23.37 -16.61
CA ILE A 489 19.64 24.06 -16.31
C ILE A 489 19.65 24.77 -14.94
N GLY A 490 20.74 24.65 -14.18
CA GLY A 490 20.90 25.29 -12.87
C GLY A 490 20.20 24.56 -11.71
N LEU A 491 19.99 23.25 -11.85
CA LEU A 491 19.45 22.38 -10.79
C LEU A 491 20.62 21.74 -10.02
N ASP A 492 20.83 22.16 -8.77
CA ASP A 492 21.96 21.71 -7.95
C ASP A 492 21.66 20.42 -7.13
N SER A 493 20.41 19.95 -7.16
CA SER A 493 19.93 18.80 -6.41
C SER A 493 20.72 17.52 -6.74
N PRO A 494 20.93 16.62 -5.77
CA PRO A 494 21.58 15.33 -6.03
C PRO A 494 20.67 14.41 -6.85
N ILE A 495 21.26 13.36 -7.41
CA ILE A 495 20.51 12.28 -8.05
C ILE A 495 20.37 11.06 -7.14
N VAL A 496 19.32 10.29 -7.35
CA VAL A 496 19.22 8.88 -6.93
C VAL A 496 19.26 8.03 -8.20
N ILE A 497 19.88 6.85 -8.14
CA ILE A 497 19.99 5.95 -9.29
C ILE A 497 19.13 4.71 -9.03
N THR A 498 18.06 4.53 -9.80
CA THR A 498 17.21 3.33 -9.75
C THR A 498 17.56 2.42 -10.91
N VAL A 499 17.94 1.17 -10.61
CA VAL A 499 18.22 0.14 -11.62
C VAL A 499 17.12 -0.91 -11.64
N MET A 500 16.85 -1.53 -12.78
CA MET A 500 16.06 -2.76 -12.84
C MET A 500 17.03 -3.93 -12.65
N ILE A 501 16.83 -4.74 -11.61
CA ILE A 501 17.78 -5.81 -11.25
C ILE A 501 17.59 -7.05 -12.13
N GLY A 502 18.66 -7.76 -12.48
CA GLY A 502 18.58 -8.93 -13.36
C GLY A 502 18.15 -8.57 -14.77
N ILE A 503 17.28 -9.38 -15.39
CA ILE A 503 16.82 -9.19 -16.76
C ILE A 503 15.81 -8.03 -16.82
N ASN A 504 16.11 -7.03 -17.65
CA ASN A 504 15.24 -5.88 -17.92
C ASN A 504 14.17 -6.20 -18.98
N ASP A 505 13.23 -5.28 -19.23
CA ASP A 505 12.21 -5.45 -20.28
C ASP A 505 12.86 -5.58 -21.66
N VAL A 506 13.97 -4.87 -21.89
CA VAL A 506 14.90 -5.14 -22.99
C VAL A 506 15.75 -6.36 -22.64
N THR A 507 15.39 -7.54 -23.13
CA THR A 507 15.99 -8.81 -22.66
C THR A 507 17.50 -9.01 -22.88
N SER A 508 18.15 -8.17 -23.71
CA SER A 508 19.62 -8.14 -23.81
C SER A 508 20.27 -7.48 -22.60
N GLU A 509 19.58 -6.52 -22.00
CA GLU A 509 20.02 -5.79 -20.82
C GLU A 509 19.80 -6.66 -19.59
N VAL A 510 20.92 -7.01 -18.94
CA VAL A 510 20.92 -7.78 -17.70
C VAL A 510 21.80 -7.08 -16.69
N PHE A 511 21.17 -6.42 -15.71
CA PHE A 511 21.89 -5.82 -14.58
C PHE A 511 22.28 -6.91 -13.59
N THR A 512 23.56 -7.26 -13.55
CA THR A 512 24.11 -8.37 -12.76
C THR A 512 24.51 -7.93 -11.34
N LEU A 513 24.86 -8.90 -10.48
CA LEU A 513 25.41 -8.61 -9.15
C LEU A 513 26.76 -7.87 -9.24
N GLU A 514 27.55 -8.09 -10.30
CA GLU A 514 28.81 -7.38 -10.54
C GLU A 514 28.55 -5.90 -10.89
N ASP A 515 27.51 -5.64 -11.68
CA ASP A 515 27.05 -4.27 -11.99
C ASP A 515 26.57 -3.55 -10.72
N ALA A 516 25.92 -4.26 -9.80
CA ALA A 516 25.50 -3.73 -8.50
C ALA A 516 26.69 -3.28 -7.65
N GLU A 517 27.76 -4.08 -7.57
CA GLU A 517 29.00 -3.72 -6.87
C GLU A 517 29.67 -2.50 -7.52
N GLN A 518 29.70 -2.46 -8.85
CA GLN A 518 30.27 -1.34 -9.61
C GLN A 518 29.50 -0.04 -9.35
N LEU A 519 28.16 -0.09 -9.36
CA LEU A 519 27.31 1.07 -9.12
C LEU A 519 27.45 1.59 -7.68
N VAL A 520 27.52 0.71 -6.69
CA VAL A 520 27.79 1.09 -5.29
C VAL A 520 29.10 1.84 -5.17
N ALA A 521 30.18 1.32 -5.76
CA ALA A 521 31.49 1.96 -5.72
C ALA A 521 31.47 3.36 -6.35
N PHE A 522 30.78 3.52 -7.48
CA PHE A 522 30.57 4.82 -8.10
C PHE A 522 29.78 5.78 -7.19
N ALA A 523 28.64 5.33 -6.66
CA ALA A 523 27.79 6.15 -5.83
C ALA A 523 28.49 6.59 -4.55
N GLN A 524 29.22 5.70 -3.86
CA GLN A 524 30.01 6.03 -2.68
C GLN A 524 31.09 7.09 -2.97
N ALA A 525 31.70 7.06 -4.16
CA ALA A 525 32.74 8.01 -4.56
C ALA A 525 32.19 9.36 -5.06
N ASN A 526 30.87 9.53 -5.18
CA ASN A 526 30.27 10.70 -5.80
C ASN A 526 29.28 11.42 -4.85
N ASP A 527 29.67 12.59 -4.36
CA ASP A 527 28.86 13.40 -3.42
C ASP A 527 27.58 13.98 -4.05
N LYS A 528 27.44 13.94 -5.38
CA LYS A 528 26.22 14.35 -6.10
C LYS A 528 25.21 13.21 -6.25
N VAL A 529 25.54 12.00 -5.77
CA VAL A 529 24.62 10.86 -5.67
C VAL A 529 24.14 10.73 -4.23
N ALA A 530 22.84 10.95 -4.01
CA ALA A 530 22.19 10.85 -2.70
C ALA A 530 21.78 9.41 -2.33
N GLY A 531 21.75 8.49 -3.29
CA GLY A 531 21.39 7.11 -3.00
C GLY A 531 21.24 6.24 -4.24
N ILE A 532 20.93 4.98 -3.98
CA ILE A 532 20.57 3.98 -5.00
C ILE A 532 19.17 3.44 -4.66
N SER A 533 18.42 3.04 -5.67
CA SER A 533 17.20 2.25 -5.52
C SER A 533 17.21 1.13 -6.56
N MET A 534 16.18 0.29 -6.51
CA MET A 534 15.99 -0.78 -7.49
C MET A 534 14.52 -1.04 -7.76
N TRP A 535 14.23 -1.42 -9.00
CA TRP A 535 13.01 -2.10 -9.42
C TRP A 535 13.26 -3.61 -9.50
N SER A 536 12.77 -4.43 -8.58
CA SER A 536 12.07 -4.09 -7.33
C SER A 536 12.34 -5.17 -6.27
N LEU A 537 11.98 -4.93 -5.02
CA LEU A 537 12.26 -5.87 -3.92
C LEU A 537 11.66 -7.26 -4.15
N SER A 538 10.47 -7.35 -4.75
CA SER A 538 9.84 -8.64 -5.08
C SER A 538 10.58 -9.43 -6.15
N ARG A 539 11.41 -8.75 -6.97
CA ARG A 539 12.25 -9.37 -7.99
C ARG A 539 13.55 -9.92 -7.42
N ASP A 540 13.97 -9.52 -6.23
CA ASP A 540 15.29 -9.84 -5.69
C ASP A 540 15.40 -11.27 -5.14
N ASN A 541 15.29 -12.25 -6.03
CA ASN A 541 15.43 -13.67 -5.75
C ASN A 541 15.73 -14.46 -7.04
N GLY A 542 16.29 -15.65 -6.89
CA GLY A 542 16.70 -16.53 -8.01
C GLY A 542 15.57 -17.26 -8.73
N SER A 543 14.33 -16.76 -8.70
CA SER A 543 13.22 -17.31 -9.47
C SER A 543 13.11 -16.66 -10.86
N ALA A 544 12.18 -17.16 -11.68
CA ALA A 544 11.93 -16.68 -13.05
C ALA A 544 13.13 -16.72 -14.01
N THR A 545 14.12 -17.58 -13.76
CA THR A 545 15.38 -17.60 -14.53
C THR A 545 15.15 -17.66 -16.05
N GLY A 546 15.74 -16.70 -16.76
CA GLY A 546 15.72 -16.60 -18.22
C GLY A 546 14.56 -15.81 -18.82
N TYR A 547 13.73 -15.14 -18.01
CA TYR A 547 12.71 -14.21 -18.49
C TYR A 547 12.38 -13.12 -17.47
N VAL A 548 11.76 -12.04 -17.94
CA VAL A 548 11.35 -10.90 -17.11
C VAL A 548 10.15 -11.27 -16.25
N SER A 549 10.17 -10.91 -14.97
CA SER A 549 9.08 -11.19 -14.04
C SER A 549 8.98 -10.11 -12.95
N PRO A 550 7.76 -9.80 -12.47
CA PRO A 550 7.57 -8.95 -11.30
C PRO A 550 7.93 -9.64 -9.96
N THR A 551 8.15 -10.96 -9.97
CA THR A 551 8.39 -11.77 -8.75
C THR A 551 9.76 -12.48 -8.75
N GLY A 552 10.61 -12.22 -9.74
CA GLY A 552 11.97 -12.76 -9.82
C GLY A 552 12.81 -11.95 -10.80
N SER A 553 14.11 -11.88 -10.56
CA SER A 553 15.04 -11.05 -11.33
C SER A 553 15.40 -11.68 -12.67
N GLY A 554 15.08 -12.96 -12.87
CA GLY A 554 15.42 -13.67 -14.09
C GLY A 554 16.85 -14.20 -14.13
N ILE A 555 17.66 -13.98 -13.09
CA ILE A 555 19.01 -14.54 -12.98
C ILE A 555 19.12 -15.55 -11.83
N VAL A 556 20.21 -16.31 -11.81
CA VAL A 556 20.51 -17.21 -10.69
C VAL A 556 21.18 -16.41 -9.58
N GLN A 557 20.53 -16.32 -8.42
CA GLN A 557 21.01 -15.59 -7.25
C GLN A 557 20.36 -16.14 -5.96
N ASP A 558 20.90 -15.76 -4.81
CA ASP A 558 20.22 -15.92 -3.53
C ASP A 558 19.11 -14.87 -3.36
N SER A 559 18.18 -15.11 -2.44
CA SER A 559 17.16 -14.12 -2.07
C SER A 559 17.81 -12.90 -1.42
N TYR A 560 17.37 -11.71 -1.82
CA TYR A 560 17.86 -10.41 -1.36
C TYR A 560 19.32 -10.10 -1.73
N ALA A 561 19.91 -10.81 -2.70
CA ALA A 561 21.31 -10.63 -3.06
C ALA A 561 21.61 -9.22 -3.59
N PHE A 562 20.72 -8.63 -4.39
CA PHE A 562 20.89 -7.24 -4.84
C PHE A 562 20.73 -6.26 -3.69
N ALA A 563 19.71 -6.41 -2.84
CA ALA A 563 19.51 -5.56 -1.68
C ALA A 563 20.70 -5.60 -0.71
N GLU A 564 21.31 -6.77 -0.50
CA GLU A 564 22.52 -6.90 0.34
C GLU A 564 23.71 -6.14 -0.23
N ILE A 565 23.88 -6.08 -1.56
CA ILE A 565 24.95 -5.30 -2.21
C ILE A 565 24.59 -3.81 -2.21
N LEU A 566 23.46 -3.44 -2.80
CA LEU A 566 23.10 -2.04 -3.07
C LEU A 566 22.95 -1.22 -1.78
N LYS A 567 22.49 -1.83 -0.67
CA LYS A 567 22.37 -1.12 0.61
C LYS A 567 23.72 -0.70 1.20
N THR A 568 24.84 -1.32 0.81
CA THR A 568 26.16 -0.90 1.28
C THR A 568 26.56 0.48 0.79
N VAL A 569 25.80 1.09 -0.15
CA VAL A 569 25.96 2.50 -0.50
C VAL A 569 25.84 3.43 0.72
N THR A 570 25.12 3.01 1.77
CA THR A 570 24.97 3.77 3.03
C THR A 570 26.19 3.65 3.94
N ASP A 571 27.09 2.69 3.68
CA ASP A 571 28.33 2.56 4.44
C ASP A 571 29.23 3.74 4.07
N SER A 572 29.70 4.49 5.08
CA SER A 572 30.66 5.57 4.83
C SER A 572 31.85 5.02 4.04
N ALA A 573 32.30 5.74 3.02
CA ALA A 573 33.52 5.41 2.30
C ALA A 573 34.72 5.55 3.25
N ASP A 574 34.97 4.52 4.07
CA ASP A 574 36.18 4.45 4.87
C ASP A 574 37.33 4.29 3.88
N SER A 575 37.99 5.40 3.59
CA SER A 575 39.21 5.42 2.81
C SER A 575 40.18 4.46 3.49
N GLY A 576 40.38 3.28 2.87
CA GLY A 576 41.15 2.20 3.45
C GLY A 576 42.43 2.69 4.13
N SER A 577 42.40 2.76 5.46
CA SER A 577 43.57 2.72 6.31
C SER A 577 43.51 1.38 7.02
N SER A 578 44.32 0.44 6.56
CA SER A 578 44.60 -0.78 7.29
C SER A 578 45.35 -0.42 8.58
N ASP A 579 44.63 -0.04 9.63
CA ASP A 579 45.14 -0.08 10.99
C ASP A 579 44.55 -1.30 11.66
N GLY A 580 45.28 -2.41 11.53
CA GLY A 580 45.06 -3.58 12.36
C GLY A 580 45.27 -3.18 13.82
N ASP A 581 44.20 -3.18 14.60
CA ASP A 581 44.27 -3.35 16.03
C ASP A 581 43.51 -4.64 16.38
N GLY A 582 44.29 -5.72 16.41
CA GLY A 582 43.82 -7.01 16.90
C GLY A 582 43.71 -6.94 18.41
N ASP A 583 42.48 -6.85 18.92
CA ASP A 583 42.23 -7.14 20.32
C ASP A 583 42.31 -8.66 20.54
N THR A 584 43.39 -9.03 21.21
CA THR A 584 43.71 -10.38 21.66
C THR A 584 42.82 -10.73 22.86
N ASP A 585 41.98 -11.75 22.72
CA ASP A 585 41.69 -12.62 23.87
C ASP A 585 42.17 -14.05 23.59
N GLY A 586 43.05 -14.50 24.47
CA GLY A 586 43.83 -15.71 24.35
C GLY A 586 43.11 -16.93 24.91
N GLY A 587 43.11 -17.99 24.12
CA GLY A 587 42.70 -19.33 24.55
C GLY A 587 43.56 -20.40 23.89
N ASP A 588 44.81 -20.51 24.34
CA ASP A 588 45.78 -21.56 24.04
C ASP A 588 45.22 -22.96 24.35
N THR A 589 45.29 -23.90 23.39
CA THR A 589 45.99 -25.19 23.58
C THR A 589 46.32 -25.85 22.23
N ASP A 590 47.60 -25.70 21.87
CA ASP A 590 48.52 -26.66 21.22
C ASP A 590 48.00 -28.07 20.86
N THR A 591 48.14 -28.49 19.58
CA THR A 591 49.11 -29.52 19.14
C THR A 591 49.18 -29.67 17.60
N GLY A 592 50.27 -29.17 17.02
CA GLY A 592 51.25 -29.97 16.26
C GLY A 592 50.99 -30.52 14.84
N ASN A 593 51.84 -30.02 13.91
CA ASN A 593 52.58 -30.75 12.85
C ASN A 593 51.82 -31.11 11.54
N GLY A 594 52.31 -30.87 10.31
CA GLY A 594 53.57 -30.33 9.81
C GLY A 594 53.70 -30.53 8.29
N ASP A 595 54.54 -29.69 7.68
CA ASP A 595 55.35 -29.83 6.45
C ASP A 595 54.74 -30.13 5.06
N GLY A 596 55.20 -29.33 4.07
CA GLY A 596 55.76 -29.94 2.84
C GLY A 596 55.51 -29.25 1.49
N ASP A 597 56.11 -28.08 1.28
CA ASP A 597 56.79 -27.58 0.07
C ASP A 597 56.91 -28.51 -1.16
N THR A 598 56.61 -28.02 -2.38
CA THR A 598 57.61 -27.75 -3.45
C THR A 598 56.97 -27.45 -4.82
N ASP A 599 57.50 -26.37 -5.42
CA ASP A 599 57.45 -25.98 -6.84
C ASP A 599 57.76 -27.13 -7.82
N THR A 600 57.17 -27.06 -9.02
CA THR A 600 57.96 -27.23 -10.26
C THR A 600 57.33 -26.48 -11.44
N ASP A 601 58.26 -25.84 -12.14
CA ASP A 601 58.19 -24.92 -13.27
C ASP A 601 58.20 -25.63 -14.64
N ASP A 602 57.95 -24.83 -15.68
CA ASP A 602 58.40 -24.93 -17.09
C ASP A 602 57.84 -25.98 -18.07
N GLY A 603 57.49 -25.48 -19.29
CA GLY A 603 57.71 -26.26 -20.51
C GLY A 603 56.85 -25.96 -21.74
N ASP A 604 57.14 -24.84 -22.42
CA ASP A 604 56.76 -24.45 -23.79
C ASP A 604 57.10 -25.50 -24.89
N THR A 605 56.30 -25.59 -25.97
CA THR A 605 56.71 -25.58 -27.41
C THR A 605 55.56 -25.95 -28.39
N ASP A 606 55.13 -24.94 -29.15
CA ASP A 606 55.39 -24.74 -30.60
C ASP A 606 54.56 -25.39 -31.77
N GLU A 607 54.23 -24.46 -32.70
CA GLU A 607 53.85 -24.40 -34.13
C GLU A 607 52.73 -25.22 -34.82
N GLY A 608 52.00 -24.49 -35.68
CA GLY A 608 51.25 -25.03 -36.83
C GLY A 608 50.36 -24.04 -37.60
N ASP A 609 50.97 -23.02 -38.23
CA ASP A 609 50.39 -22.06 -39.20
C ASP A 609 49.83 -22.71 -40.49
N THR A 610 48.76 -22.16 -41.07
CA THR A 610 48.69 -21.68 -42.49
C THR A 610 47.44 -20.83 -42.75
N ASP A 611 47.63 -19.51 -42.72
CA ASP A 611 47.43 -18.51 -43.79
C ASP A 611 46.33 -18.63 -44.88
N THR A 612 45.81 -17.45 -45.21
CA THR A 612 45.28 -16.87 -46.47
C THR A 612 43.78 -16.53 -46.46
N GLY A 613 43.32 -15.29 -46.67
CA GLY A 613 43.99 -14.02 -46.95
C GLY A 613 42.95 -12.96 -47.37
N ASP A 614 43.13 -11.75 -46.85
CA ASP A 614 42.84 -10.39 -47.33
C ASP A 614 41.74 -10.09 -48.38
N GLY A 615 41.03 -8.97 -48.13
CA GLY A 615 40.54 -8.12 -49.21
C GLY A 615 39.51 -7.05 -48.81
N ASP A 616 39.99 -5.87 -48.45
CA ASP A 616 39.25 -4.61 -48.21
C ASP A 616 38.31 -4.17 -49.34
N GLY A 617 37.34 -3.29 -49.03
CA GLY A 617 36.91 -2.22 -49.96
C GLY A 617 35.48 -1.70 -49.85
N ASP A 618 35.33 -0.54 -49.21
CA ASP A 618 34.42 0.59 -49.44
C ASP A 618 33.22 0.48 -50.43
N GLY A 619 32.06 0.97 -49.95
CA GLY A 619 31.43 2.16 -50.56
C GLY A 619 30.27 2.00 -51.55
N ASP A 620 29.10 2.48 -51.08
CA ASP A 620 28.13 3.33 -51.81
C ASP A 620 27.03 2.69 -52.69
N THR A 621 25.93 3.43 -52.66
CA THR A 621 24.54 3.33 -53.13
C THR A 621 24.26 2.89 -54.58
N ASP A 622 23.10 2.24 -54.75
CA ASP A 622 21.95 2.67 -55.59
C ASP A 622 21.23 1.54 -56.37
N THR A 623 19.90 1.60 -56.25
CA THR A 623 18.76 1.05 -57.02
C THR A 623 18.90 -0.17 -57.94
N GLY A 624 17.98 -1.13 -57.73
CA GLY A 624 17.63 -2.12 -58.73
C GLY A 624 16.50 -3.05 -58.30
N ASN A 625 15.26 -2.63 -58.53
CA ASN A 625 14.05 -3.46 -58.44
C ASN A 625 14.12 -4.65 -59.43
N GLY A 626 13.72 -5.83 -58.97
CA GLY A 626 13.72 -7.07 -59.74
C GLY A 626 13.12 -8.23 -58.96
N ASP A 627 11.81 -8.18 -58.81
CA ASP A 627 10.89 -9.26 -58.39
C ASP A 627 11.11 -10.55 -59.21
N ASP A 628 11.19 -11.67 -58.51
CA ASP A 628 10.69 -12.99 -58.94
C ASP A 628 10.60 -13.87 -57.67
N GLY A 629 9.37 -14.03 -57.19
CA GLY A 629 9.02 -14.68 -55.94
C GLY A 629 9.40 -16.16 -55.77
N ASP A 630 9.82 -16.45 -54.54
CA ASP A 630 9.40 -17.62 -53.78
C ASP A 630 8.83 -17.03 -52.49
N GLY A 631 7.51 -16.86 -52.43
CA GLY A 631 6.80 -16.19 -51.33
C GLY A 631 6.91 -17.03 -50.06
N ALA A 632 8.01 -16.89 -49.35
CA ALA A 632 8.17 -17.45 -48.03
C ALA A 632 7.13 -16.79 -47.13
N SER A 633 6.20 -17.60 -46.59
CA SER A 633 5.30 -17.16 -45.52
C SER A 633 6.13 -16.47 -44.45
N THR A 634 5.86 -15.18 -44.23
CA THR A 634 6.54 -14.39 -43.22
C THR A 634 5.63 -14.20 -42.01
N THR A 635 6.14 -14.58 -40.84
CA THR A 635 5.51 -14.21 -39.57
C THR A 635 6.22 -12.97 -39.04
N THR A 636 5.49 -11.86 -38.97
CA THR A 636 5.98 -10.61 -38.40
C THR A 636 5.50 -10.51 -36.97
N ALA A 637 6.43 -10.54 -36.03
CA ALA A 637 6.10 -10.29 -34.63
C ALA A 637 5.75 -8.80 -34.46
N ILE A 638 4.58 -8.55 -33.89
CA ILE A 638 4.18 -7.22 -33.43
C ILE A 638 4.76 -7.07 -32.03
N THR A 639 5.76 -6.20 -31.92
CA THR A 639 6.52 -5.99 -30.68
C THR A 639 6.42 -4.54 -30.24
N TRP A 640 6.70 -4.31 -28.97
CA TRP A 640 6.79 -2.97 -28.41
C TRP A 640 8.10 -2.31 -28.88
N ALA A 641 7.99 -1.26 -29.69
CA ALA A 641 9.12 -0.44 -30.13
C ALA A 641 8.69 1.03 -30.17
N TRP A 642 9.03 1.77 -29.12
CA TRP A 642 8.53 3.12 -28.87
C TRP A 642 8.83 4.09 -30.02
N GLY A 643 7.82 4.87 -30.44
CA GLY A 643 8.00 5.98 -31.39
C GLY A 643 8.27 5.56 -32.84
N THR A 644 8.05 4.30 -33.20
CA THR A 644 8.36 3.79 -34.55
C THR A 644 7.14 3.73 -35.47
N ASP A 645 7.27 4.24 -36.68
CA ASP A 645 6.28 4.06 -37.75
C ASP A 645 6.82 3.09 -38.79
N THR A 646 6.30 1.87 -38.77
CA THR A 646 6.78 0.77 -39.62
C THR A 646 5.80 0.53 -40.76
N VAL A 647 6.25 0.68 -42.00
CA VAL A 647 5.50 0.24 -43.18
C VAL A 647 5.89 -1.20 -43.49
N LEU A 648 4.93 -2.12 -43.37
CA LEU A 648 5.13 -3.54 -43.61
C LEU A 648 4.61 -3.93 -44.99
N PRO A 649 5.44 -4.51 -45.87
CA PRO A 649 4.92 -5.31 -46.97
C PRO A 649 4.23 -6.55 -46.37
N PHE A 650 2.95 -6.74 -46.68
CA PHE A 650 2.15 -7.82 -46.13
C PHE A 650 1.29 -8.46 -47.22
N GLU A 651 1.41 -9.77 -47.39
CA GLU A 651 0.63 -10.56 -48.34
C GLU A 651 -0.39 -11.44 -47.58
N PRO A 652 -1.68 -11.06 -47.51
CA PRO A 652 -2.71 -11.77 -46.72
C PRO A 652 -2.98 -13.22 -47.14
N SER A 653 -2.38 -13.69 -48.23
CA SER A 653 -2.50 -15.09 -48.65
C SER A 653 -1.43 -16.00 -48.03
N THR A 654 -0.38 -15.44 -47.43
CA THR A 654 0.79 -16.18 -46.94
C THR A 654 1.36 -15.68 -45.62
N ASP A 655 1.14 -14.43 -45.24
CA ASP A 655 1.81 -13.81 -44.10
C ASP A 655 0.97 -13.87 -42.81
N THR A 656 1.64 -13.71 -41.67
CA THR A 656 0.98 -13.74 -40.36
C THR A 656 1.54 -12.62 -39.47
N LEU A 657 0.67 -11.90 -38.78
CA LEU A 657 1.03 -10.99 -37.71
C LEU A 657 0.92 -11.73 -36.37
N ASP A 658 2.03 -11.82 -35.63
CA ASP A 658 2.05 -12.45 -34.30
C ASP A 658 2.06 -11.39 -33.20
N PHE A 659 0.93 -11.26 -32.51
CA PHE A 659 0.73 -10.33 -31.40
C PHE A 659 1.22 -10.87 -30.05
N GLY A 660 1.72 -12.11 -29.99
CA GLY A 660 2.22 -12.69 -28.76
C GLY A 660 1.17 -12.64 -27.63
N TRP A 661 1.50 -11.97 -26.52
CA TRP A 661 0.59 -11.78 -25.38
C TRP A 661 -0.13 -10.42 -25.35
N MET A 662 -0.07 -9.63 -26.42
CA MET A 662 -0.80 -8.36 -26.49
C MET A 662 -2.30 -8.60 -26.37
N SER A 663 -2.98 -7.78 -25.56
CA SER A 663 -4.43 -7.82 -25.38
C SER A 663 -5.12 -6.88 -26.36
N ALA A 664 -6.46 -6.99 -26.49
CA ALA A 664 -7.25 -6.05 -27.30
C ALA A 664 -7.14 -4.58 -26.88
N GLN A 665 -6.71 -4.29 -25.65
CA GLN A 665 -6.52 -2.92 -25.16
C GLN A 665 -5.15 -2.33 -25.54
N SER A 666 -4.23 -3.19 -25.99
CA SER A 666 -2.83 -2.83 -26.29
C SER A 666 -2.66 -2.28 -27.71
N PHE A 667 -3.68 -2.35 -28.55
CA PHE A 667 -3.63 -1.85 -29.91
C PHE A 667 -5.01 -1.35 -30.36
N SER A 668 -5.03 -0.52 -31.39
CA SER A 668 -6.22 -0.21 -32.16
C SER A 668 -5.92 -0.41 -33.64
N VAL A 669 -6.94 -0.83 -34.39
CA VAL A 669 -6.81 -1.06 -35.83
C VAL A 669 -7.74 -0.10 -36.55
N SER A 670 -7.22 0.55 -37.59
CA SER A 670 -7.99 1.44 -38.45
C SER A 670 -7.60 1.21 -39.90
N GLU A 671 -8.48 1.60 -40.83
CA GLU A 671 -8.13 1.64 -42.26
C GLU A 671 -8.02 3.10 -42.68
N VAL A 672 -6.85 3.48 -43.21
CA VAL A 672 -6.54 4.85 -43.64
C VAL A 672 -6.00 4.78 -45.06
N ASP A 673 -6.67 5.48 -45.98
CA ASP A 673 -6.28 5.58 -47.40
C ASP A 673 -6.05 4.23 -48.12
N GLY A 674 -6.78 3.17 -47.71
CA GLY A 674 -6.69 1.83 -48.30
C GLY A 674 -5.58 0.95 -47.71
N SER A 675 -5.04 1.35 -46.57
CA SER A 675 -4.03 0.61 -45.81
C SER A 675 -4.53 0.36 -44.38
N VAL A 676 -4.32 -0.85 -43.86
CA VAL A 676 -4.55 -1.17 -42.45
C VAL A 676 -3.44 -0.54 -41.61
N VAL A 677 -3.84 0.24 -40.61
CA VAL A 677 -2.94 0.87 -39.64
C VAL A 677 -3.25 0.28 -38.27
N ILE A 678 -2.25 -0.38 -37.69
CA ILE A 678 -2.26 -0.92 -36.34
C ILE A 678 -1.50 0.08 -35.47
N ASP A 679 -2.22 0.80 -34.62
CA ASP A 679 -1.67 1.72 -33.63
C ASP A 679 -1.47 0.95 -32.33
N ILE A 680 -0.23 0.93 -31.81
CA ILE A 680 0.07 0.30 -30.53
C ILE A 680 -0.23 1.32 -29.43
N ALA A 681 -1.25 1.01 -28.62
CA ALA A 681 -1.86 1.95 -27.69
C ALA A 681 -0.83 2.45 -26.67
N GLY A 682 -0.68 3.78 -26.58
CA GLY A 682 0.24 4.42 -25.63
C GLY A 682 1.73 4.33 -26.00
N ASN A 683 2.09 3.75 -27.16
CA ASN A 683 3.49 3.52 -27.55
C ASN A 683 3.98 4.40 -28.72
N ASN A 684 3.15 5.33 -29.21
CA ASN A 684 3.39 6.20 -30.37
C ASN A 684 4.00 5.44 -31.57
N GLN A 685 3.54 4.21 -31.75
CA GLN A 685 4.08 3.24 -32.68
C GLN A 685 2.95 2.78 -33.60
N THR A 686 3.24 2.74 -34.90
CA THR A 686 2.30 2.22 -35.88
C THR A 686 2.92 1.15 -36.75
N TYR A 687 2.11 0.16 -37.12
CA TYR A 687 2.38 -0.73 -38.25
C TYR A 687 1.36 -0.44 -39.35
N THR A 688 1.84 0.00 -40.50
CA THR A 688 1.01 0.24 -41.67
C THR A 688 1.22 -0.88 -42.68
N LEU A 689 0.16 -1.66 -42.96
CA LEU A 689 0.14 -2.63 -44.04
C LEU A 689 -0.24 -1.90 -45.32
N ASP A 690 0.77 -1.41 -46.05
CA ASP A 690 0.54 -0.51 -47.18
C ASP A 690 -0.20 -1.22 -48.33
N GLY A 691 -1.36 -0.67 -48.72
CA GLY A 691 -2.19 -1.21 -49.79
C GLY A 691 -2.99 -2.47 -49.44
N VAL A 692 -3.03 -2.87 -48.17
CA VAL A 692 -3.85 -3.98 -47.66
C VAL A 692 -5.05 -3.41 -46.91
N THR A 693 -6.26 -3.85 -47.25
CA THR A 693 -7.49 -3.47 -46.54
C THR A 693 -7.94 -4.56 -45.56
N LEU A 694 -8.83 -4.22 -44.62
CA LEU A 694 -9.38 -5.24 -43.71
C LEU A 694 -10.16 -6.35 -44.47
N ALA A 695 -10.70 -6.02 -45.64
CA ALA A 695 -11.42 -6.99 -46.49
C ALA A 695 -10.49 -7.96 -47.25
N ASP A 696 -9.19 -7.65 -47.31
CA ASP A 696 -8.19 -8.53 -47.90
C ASP A 696 -7.64 -9.54 -46.88
N MET A 697 -7.87 -9.31 -45.58
CA MET A 697 -7.35 -10.10 -44.46
C MET A 697 -8.35 -11.15 -43.95
N SER A 698 -7.84 -12.12 -43.21
CA SER A 698 -8.60 -13.18 -42.53
C SER A 698 -8.05 -13.45 -41.13
N ILE A 699 -8.80 -14.18 -40.31
CA ILE A 699 -8.33 -14.51 -38.95
C ILE A 699 -7.10 -15.43 -38.96
N ASP A 700 -6.85 -16.15 -40.06
CA ASP A 700 -5.66 -16.98 -40.22
C ASP A 700 -4.37 -16.15 -40.38
N ASP A 701 -4.51 -14.85 -40.70
CA ASP A 701 -3.40 -13.89 -40.78
C ASP A 701 -2.97 -13.39 -39.40
N ILE A 702 -3.69 -13.74 -38.32
CA ILE A 702 -3.48 -13.23 -36.97
C ILE A 702 -3.15 -14.38 -36.01
N ALA A 703 -1.97 -14.31 -35.42
CA ALA A 703 -1.57 -15.16 -34.30
C ALA A 703 -1.54 -14.34 -33.01
N ALA A 704 -2.19 -14.84 -31.94
CA ALA A 704 -2.06 -14.27 -30.60
C ALA A 704 -2.28 -15.37 -29.54
N LYS A 705 -1.59 -15.23 -28.41
CA LYS A 705 -1.74 -16.08 -27.22
C LYS A 705 -2.84 -15.57 -26.30
N ASP A 706 -3.16 -14.28 -26.35
CA ASP A 706 -4.27 -13.69 -25.62
C ASP A 706 -5.58 -13.79 -26.41
N ALA A 707 -6.63 -14.31 -25.78
CA ALA A 707 -7.91 -14.55 -26.43
C ALA A 707 -8.67 -13.26 -26.75
N SER A 708 -8.41 -12.15 -26.04
CA SER A 708 -9.07 -10.87 -26.30
C SER A 708 -8.58 -10.26 -27.62
N ALA A 709 -7.29 -10.36 -27.94
CA ALA A 709 -6.74 -9.87 -29.20
C ALA A 709 -7.33 -10.61 -30.41
N LEU A 710 -7.45 -11.94 -30.34
CA LEU A 710 -8.12 -12.73 -31.39
C LEU A 710 -9.60 -12.34 -31.54
N ALA A 711 -10.28 -12.05 -30.43
CA ALA A 711 -11.69 -11.65 -30.45
C ALA A 711 -11.89 -10.25 -31.08
N GLU A 712 -10.99 -9.31 -30.80
CA GLU A 712 -11.02 -7.96 -31.38
C GLU A 712 -10.76 -8.02 -32.89
N TRP A 713 -9.74 -8.75 -33.33
CA TRP A 713 -9.45 -8.97 -34.75
C TRP A 713 -10.61 -9.64 -35.48
N GLN A 714 -11.21 -10.67 -34.90
CA GLN A 714 -12.39 -11.32 -35.50
C GLN A 714 -13.55 -10.33 -35.67
N ALA A 715 -13.81 -9.47 -34.67
CA ALA A 715 -14.89 -8.48 -34.75
C ALA A 715 -14.64 -7.44 -35.84
N LEU A 716 -13.40 -7.00 -36.02
CA LEU A 716 -13.00 -6.04 -37.07
C LEU A 716 -13.16 -6.64 -38.47
N LEU A 717 -12.73 -7.89 -38.66
CA LEU A 717 -12.84 -8.61 -39.93
C LEU A 717 -14.31 -8.91 -40.29
N ASP A 718 -15.12 -9.36 -39.33
CA ASP A 718 -16.55 -9.60 -39.52
C ASP A 718 -17.28 -8.30 -39.93
N ALA A 719 -16.93 -7.17 -39.30
CA ALA A 719 -17.49 -5.87 -39.65
C ALA A 719 -17.10 -5.40 -41.07
N ALA A 720 -15.88 -5.70 -41.51
CA ALA A 720 -15.42 -5.40 -42.86
C ALA A 720 -16.13 -6.26 -43.91
N ASP A 721 -16.32 -7.55 -43.63
CA ASP A 721 -17.08 -8.48 -44.48
C ASP A 721 -18.55 -8.07 -44.64
N ASP A 722 -19.20 -7.65 -43.55
CA ASP A 722 -20.56 -7.15 -43.58
C ASP A 722 -20.67 -5.84 -44.41
N ALA A 723 -19.72 -4.92 -44.24
CA ALA A 723 -19.66 -3.69 -45.03
C ALA A 723 -19.43 -3.96 -46.52
N ALA A 724 -18.58 -4.95 -46.86
CA ALA A 724 -18.37 -5.39 -48.23
C ALA A 724 -19.64 -6.01 -48.82
N ALA A 725 -20.37 -6.84 -48.06
CA ALA A 725 -21.64 -7.45 -48.49
C ALA A 725 -22.75 -6.39 -48.72
N GLU A 726 -22.82 -5.36 -47.88
CA GLU A 726 -23.76 -4.25 -48.07
C GLU A 726 -23.43 -3.42 -49.31
N SER A 727 -22.14 -3.15 -49.58
CA SER A 727 -21.70 -2.41 -50.78
C SER A 727 -22.05 -3.12 -52.10
N VAL A 728 -21.96 -4.46 -52.13
CA VAL A 728 -22.36 -5.30 -53.27
C VAL A 728 -23.88 -5.32 -53.44
N SER A 729 -24.65 -5.27 -52.35
CA SER A 729 -26.11 -5.18 -52.39
C SER A 729 -26.60 -3.85 -52.98
N VAL A 730 -25.95 -2.73 -52.65
CA VAL A 730 -26.26 -1.39 -53.16
C VAL A 730 -25.86 -1.25 -54.65
N ALA A 731 -24.73 -1.84 -55.05
CA ALA A 731 -24.33 -1.92 -56.46
C ALA A 731 -25.30 -2.77 -57.31
N ASN A 732 -25.85 -3.85 -56.76
CA ASN A 732 -26.88 -4.66 -57.43
C ASN A 732 -28.24 -3.95 -57.52
N VAL A 733 -28.59 -3.10 -56.55
CA VAL A 733 -29.82 -2.27 -56.59
C VAL A 733 -29.70 -1.15 -57.63
N LEU A 734 -28.50 -0.59 -57.84
CA LEU A 734 -28.25 0.44 -58.86
C LEU A 734 -28.19 -0.11 -60.29
N HIS A 735 -27.85 -1.39 -60.49
CA HIS A 735 -27.92 -2.04 -61.81
C HIS A 735 -29.33 -2.51 -62.22
N ALA A 736 -30.28 -2.61 -61.28
CA ALA A 736 -31.66 -3.00 -61.58
C ALA A 736 -32.55 -1.83 -62.09
N SER A 737 -32.08 -0.58 -61.97
CA SER A 737 -32.83 0.62 -62.40
C SER A 737 -32.58 1.07 -63.85
N ASP A 738 -31.60 0.49 -64.57
CA ASP A 738 -31.31 0.83 -65.98
C ASP A 738 -32.03 -0.06 -67.01
N GLY A 739 -32.99 -0.88 -66.57
CA GLY A 739 -33.69 -1.88 -67.38
C GLY A 739 -35.14 -1.57 -67.77
N LEU A 740 -35.58 -0.30 -67.82
CA LEU A 740 -36.89 0.08 -68.38
C LEU A 740 -36.82 1.35 -69.24
N ALA A 741 -36.51 1.15 -70.52
CA ALA A 741 -37.03 1.92 -71.66
C ALA A 741 -37.29 0.98 -72.83
#